data_AF-A0A1B8U0X6-F1
#
_entry.id   AF-A0A1B8U0X6-F1
#
_cell.length_a   1.000
_cell.length_b   1.000
_cell.length_c   1.000
_cell.angle_alpha   90.00
_cell.angle_beta   90.00
_cell.angle_gamma   90.00
#
_symmetry.space_group_name_H-M   'P 1'
#
loop_
_entity.id
_entity.type
_entity.pdbx_description
1 polymer ?
#
loop_
_entity_poly.entity_id
_entity_poly.type
_entity_poly.pdbx_seq_one_letter_code
_entity_poly.pdbx_strand_id
1 'polypeptide(L)'
;MKKNLLFLLLFLTAIISAQEQYYNGLDWTKSGLELKEELATKTITAHTNILSYGWDAIKATDVNPENSGEVLLIYGYSQSGTTARTRGINDNSGDQGDWNREHTYAKSLGNPNLGTSGPGADTHHLRASDVSYNSQRGSLKFADGSGNSGSVSGGWFPGDEWKGDIARMMMYMYIRYGDQCKPTGVGIGNNANAGDAMIDLFLEWNVEDPVSDFERQRNEYHDSNATYAQGNRNPFIDNAYLATRIWGGENAIDSWGIFITSDDQAPTVPTNVALSNITTSSIDVSWTASADNIAVTKYEVYVDGTLNGEVSNTNYTITGLTPNTTYTVTVLAKDIASNKSAQSTAVNGTTLADLEAPSVPTNVTITNEAGTSFKVNWSASTDDTAVAGYDVFLDGTYNGTTTETNYSFSNLTASTTYSVTVLAKDTTDNKSAQSTAVNATTTDGSAITNEIFFSEYLEGSSNNKAIEIANFTGQIVSLKEYSVKLGSNGQDFGTQTLTFTNESIADGDVFVIGNSQLEVCASEVDISSNVTYFNGNDVLGLFKNGILIDIIGEENSSTTFGENVTLKRKPSIISPNPVYNPNEWVETSTDDCLDLGKHTISTANVNSSEFENFKMYPNPLNGNKLYFNVSDNVNIEIYSVLGKLIQFSKITESKKDMDVSNLATGIYLVKISNGNQFVTKKLMKN
;
A
#
# COMPACT_ATOMS: atom_id res chain seq x y z
N MET A 1 -37.82 33.97 34.77
CA MET A 1 -37.65 32.59 34.26
C MET A 1 -38.55 32.25 33.07
N LYS A 2 -39.87 32.52 33.06
CA LYS A 2 -40.75 32.15 31.91
C LYS A 2 -40.48 32.88 30.58
N LYS A 3 -39.97 34.13 30.58
CA LYS A 3 -39.66 34.87 29.34
C LYS A 3 -38.33 34.46 28.68
N ASN A 4 -37.33 34.05 29.46
CA ASN A 4 -36.04 33.56 28.92
C ASN A 4 -36.18 32.15 28.36
N LEU A 5 -37.02 31.30 28.95
CA LEU A 5 -37.29 29.95 28.45
C LEU A 5 -38.03 29.98 27.10
N LEU A 6 -38.96 30.93 26.91
CA LEU A 6 -39.68 31.09 25.64
C LEU A 6 -38.77 31.60 24.51
N PHE A 7 -37.83 32.49 24.82
CA PHE A 7 -36.82 32.97 23.87
C PHE A 7 -35.83 31.87 23.50
N LEU A 8 -35.39 31.04 24.46
CA LEU A 8 -34.52 29.90 24.22
C LEU A 8 -35.22 28.85 23.34
N LEU A 9 -36.51 28.57 23.58
CA LEU A 9 -37.30 27.62 22.78
C LEU A 9 -37.50 28.11 21.34
N LEU A 10 -37.81 29.40 21.15
CA LEU A 10 -37.98 30.03 19.83
C LEU A 10 -36.66 30.05 19.03
N PHE A 11 -35.54 30.29 19.72
CA PHE A 11 -34.21 30.26 19.12
C PHE A 11 -33.81 28.84 18.71
N LEU A 12 -34.09 27.83 19.56
CA LEU A 12 -33.86 26.41 19.24
C LEU A 12 -34.67 25.97 18.01
N THR A 13 -35.95 26.37 17.90
CA THR A 13 -36.79 26.02 16.75
C THR A 13 -36.33 26.66 15.44
N ALA A 14 -35.80 27.88 15.48
CA ALA A 14 -35.29 28.57 14.28
C ALA A 14 -33.99 27.93 13.76
N ILE A 15 -33.12 27.48 14.66
CA ILE A 15 -31.87 26.78 14.31
C ILE A 15 -32.15 25.41 13.68
N ILE A 16 -33.08 24.64 14.24
CA ILE A 16 -33.48 23.34 13.68
C ILE A 16 -34.04 23.52 12.26
N SER A 17 -34.89 24.52 12.03
CA SER A 17 -35.43 24.81 10.68
C SER A 17 -34.38 25.28 9.67
N ALA A 18 -33.34 26.01 10.11
CA ALA A 18 -32.24 26.43 9.22
C ALA A 18 -31.32 25.25 8.85
N GLN A 19 -31.02 24.36 9.80
CA GLN A 19 -30.29 23.10 9.54
C GLN A 19 -31.06 22.20 8.57
N GLU A 20 -32.38 22.05 8.75
CA GLU A 20 -33.23 21.25 7.86
C GLU A 20 -33.14 21.76 6.41
N GLN A 21 -33.10 23.09 6.21
CA GLN A 21 -32.96 23.67 4.88
C GLN A 21 -31.60 23.36 4.22
N TYR A 22 -30.51 23.28 5.00
CA TYR A 22 -29.21 22.87 4.45
C TYR A 22 -29.32 21.47 3.84
N TYR A 23 -30.00 20.53 4.49
CA TYR A 23 -30.12 19.15 4.02
C TYR A 23 -31.26 18.89 3.02
N ASN A 24 -31.86 19.95 2.46
CA ASN A 24 -32.89 19.80 1.42
C ASN A 24 -32.42 18.94 0.24
N GLY A 25 -33.25 17.97 -0.13
CA GLY A 25 -33.01 17.06 -1.25
C GLY A 25 -32.33 15.74 -0.90
N LEU A 26 -31.95 15.53 0.37
CA LEU A 26 -31.48 14.22 0.84
C LEU A 26 -32.64 13.24 1.02
N ASP A 27 -32.40 11.96 0.70
CA ASP A 27 -33.38 10.89 0.91
C ASP A 27 -33.15 10.23 2.27
N TRP A 28 -33.92 10.69 3.26
CA TRP A 28 -33.83 10.18 4.62
C TRP A 28 -34.26 8.73 4.79
N THR A 29 -34.87 8.10 3.78
CA THR A 29 -35.19 6.66 3.83
C THR A 29 -33.94 5.79 3.66
N LYS A 30 -32.86 6.32 3.06
CA LYS A 30 -31.58 5.62 2.89
C LYS A 30 -30.82 5.47 4.19
N SER A 31 -30.02 4.42 4.29
CA SER A 31 -29.14 4.12 5.43
C SER A 31 -27.85 3.47 4.93
N GLY A 32 -26.90 3.19 5.83
CA GLY A 32 -25.65 2.54 5.46
C GLY A 32 -24.80 3.38 4.51
N LEU A 33 -24.08 2.71 3.61
CA LEU A 33 -23.20 3.37 2.63
C LEU A 33 -23.95 4.28 1.65
N GLU A 34 -25.22 4.01 1.33
CA GLU A 34 -25.99 4.88 0.45
C GLU A 34 -26.23 6.25 1.07
N LEU A 35 -26.55 6.29 2.37
CA LEU A 35 -26.69 7.55 3.11
C LEU A 35 -25.34 8.27 3.25
N LYS A 36 -24.25 7.52 3.44
CA LYS A 36 -22.88 8.06 3.48
C LYS A 36 -22.55 8.83 2.21
N GLU A 37 -22.80 8.24 1.04
CA GLU A 37 -22.48 8.83 -0.26
C GLU A 37 -23.32 10.08 -0.56
N GLU A 38 -24.60 10.10 -0.15
CA GLU A 38 -25.43 11.29 -0.28
C GLU A 38 -24.93 12.45 0.59
N LEU A 39 -24.60 12.16 1.85
CA LEU A 39 -24.02 13.16 2.76
C LEU A 39 -22.66 13.65 2.26
N ALA A 40 -21.80 12.75 1.78
CA ALA A 40 -20.52 13.12 1.17
C ALA A 40 -20.73 14.06 -0.02
N THR A 41 -21.63 13.72 -0.95
CA THR A 41 -21.96 14.56 -2.11
C THR A 41 -22.44 15.93 -1.71
N LYS A 42 -23.32 15.99 -0.69
CA LYS A 42 -23.84 17.25 -0.16
C LYS A 42 -22.72 18.11 0.45
N THR A 43 -21.91 17.52 1.32
CA THR A 43 -20.80 18.19 2.00
C THR A 43 -19.74 18.67 1.01
N ILE A 44 -19.40 17.88 0.00
CA ILE A 44 -18.44 18.25 -1.06
C ILE A 44 -18.97 19.43 -1.88
N THR A 45 -20.23 19.37 -2.31
CA THR A 45 -20.84 20.38 -3.19
C THR A 45 -21.05 21.72 -2.50
N ALA A 46 -21.39 21.70 -1.21
CA ALA A 46 -21.59 22.90 -0.41
C ALA A 46 -20.26 23.60 -0.06
N HIS A 47 -19.14 22.86 -0.03
CA HIS A 47 -17.82 23.39 0.33
C HIS A 47 -17.26 24.25 -0.81
N THR A 48 -17.67 25.51 -0.83
CA THR A 48 -17.42 26.46 -1.93
C THR A 48 -16.25 27.41 -1.65
N ASN A 49 -15.95 27.70 -0.39
CA ASN A 49 -14.83 28.55 -0.01
C ASN A 49 -13.66 27.70 0.51
N ILE A 50 -12.74 27.35 -0.40
CA ILE A 50 -11.53 26.58 -0.05
C ILE A 50 -10.48 27.53 0.52
N LEU A 51 -10.28 27.46 1.83
CA LEU A 51 -9.33 28.31 2.52
C LEU A 51 -7.88 27.92 2.19
N SER A 52 -7.01 28.92 2.15
CA SER A 52 -5.56 28.73 2.26
C SER A 52 -5.16 28.79 3.73
N TYR A 53 -4.07 28.10 4.11
CA TYR A 53 -3.61 27.87 5.48
C TYR A 53 -3.50 29.14 6.36
N GLY A 54 -4.62 29.58 6.94
CA GLY A 54 -4.78 30.87 7.64
C GLY A 54 -5.05 30.74 9.14
N TRP A 55 -4.89 31.84 9.88
CA TRP A 55 -5.14 31.91 11.34
C TRP A 55 -6.55 32.39 11.66
N ASP A 56 -7.10 33.25 10.81
CA ASP A 56 -8.31 34.01 11.10
C ASP A 56 -9.57 33.15 11.16
N ALA A 57 -9.58 32.03 10.41
CA ALA A 57 -10.67 31.07 10.47
C ALA A 57 -10.81 30.46 11.87
N ILE A 58 -9.70 30.04 12.49
CA ILE A 58 -9.71 29.47 13.85
C ILE A 58 -10.01 30.55 14.90
N LYS A 59 -9.54 31.78 14.70
CA LYS A 59 -9.95 32.91 15.53
C LYS A 59 -11.45 33.15 15.50
N ALA A 60 -12.12 32.81 14.41
CA ALA A 60 -13.57 33.00 14.29
C ALA A 60 -14.36 31.78 14.78
N THR A 61 -13.88 30.56 14.51
CA THR A 61 -14.58 29.32 14.88
C THR A 61 -14.38 28.98 16.35
N ASP A 62 -13.19 29.18 16.90
CA ASP A 62 -12.84 28.67 18.23
C ASP A 62 -13.03 29.72 19.33
N VAL A 63 -13.73 30.82 19.05
CA VAL A 63 -14.05 31.88 20.02
C VAL A 63 -14.72 31.30 21.26
N ASN A 64 -14.20 31.64 22.44
CA ASN A 64 -14.83 31.26 23.70
C ASN A 64 -16.21 31.92 23.82
N PRO A 65 -17.31 31.13 23.92
CA PRO A 65 -18.67 31.67 24.04
C PRO A 65 -18.87 32.59 25.25
N GLU A 66 -18.08 32.40 26.31
CA GLU A 66 -18.17 33.17 27.55
C GLU A 66 -17.31 34.45 27.52
N ASN A 67 -16.30 34.50 26.64
CA ASN A 67 -15.39 35.62 26.51
C ASN A 67 -14.83 35.72 25.08
N SER A 68 -15.39 36.63 24.27
CA SER A 68 -14.98 36.82 22.88
C SER A 68 -13.54 37.33 22.68
N GLY A 69 -12.84 37.69 23.76
CA GLY A 69 -11.42 38.01 23.74
C GLY A 69 -10.50 36.78 23.76
N GLU A 70 -11.06 35.57 23.88
CA GLU A 70 -10.34 34.31 24.01
C GLU A 70 -10.80 33.28 22.97
N VAL A 71 -9.95 32.27 22.74
CA VAL A 71 -10.30 31.01 22.06
C VAL A 71 -10.29 29.86 23.05
N LEU A 72 -11.14 28.85 22.82
CA LEU A 72 -11.04 27.56 23.51
C LEU A 72 -9.93 26.72 22.87
N LEU A 73 -9.12 26.07 23.71
CA LEU A 73 -8.04 25.20 23.27
C LEU A 73 -8.50 23.74 23.30
N ILE A 74 -8.49 23.07 22.14
CA ILE A 74 -8.72 21.62 22.07
C ILE A 74 -7.71 20.91 22.98
N TYR A 75 -8.21 19.93 23.73
CA TYR A 75 -7.52 19.18 24.80
C TYR A 75 -7.34 19.95 26.12
N GLY A 76 -7.69 21.23 26.20
CA GLY A 76 -7.53 22.04 27.41
C GLY A 76 -8.56 21.72 28.50
N TYR A 77 -8.14 21.73 29.77
CA TYR A 77 -8.98 21.43 30.93
C TYR A 77 -8.60 22.18 32.23
N SER A 78 -7.43 22.82 32.29
CA SER A 78 -7.00 23.61 33.45
C SER A 78 -7.27 25.12 33.28
N GLN A 79 -7.17 25.88 34.37
CA GLN A 79 -7.30 27.35 34.31
C GLN A 79 -6.07 28.05 33.71
N SER A 80 -4.90 27.41 33.74
CA SER A 80 -3.63 27.98 33.30
C SER A 80 -2.62 26.88 32.96
N GLY A 81 -1.47 27.28 32.41
CA GLY A 81 -0.40 26.37 31.99
C GLY A 81 -0.63 25.77 30.61
N THR A 82 0.15 24.74 30.25
CA THR A 82 0.09 24.11 28.92
C THR A 82 -1.23 23.36 28.66
N THR A 83 -1.98 23.03 29.70
CA THR A 83 -3.29 22.37 29.62
C THR A 83 -4.44 23.36 29.78
N ALA A 84 -4.16 24.67 29.69
CA ALA A 84 -5.16 25.71 29.85
C ALA A 84 -6.33 25.51 28.88
N ARG A 85 -7.54 25.77 29.36
CA ARG A 85 -8.77 25.65 28.57
C ARG A 85 -8.92 26.77 27.54
N THR A 86 -8.39 27.95 27.83
CA THR A 86 -8.56 29.14 27.00
C THR A 86 -7.27 29.91 26.85
N ARG A 87 -7.22 30.74 25.81
CA ARG A 87 -6.16 31.71 25.62
C ARG A 87 -6.62 32.95 24.88
N GLY A 88 -5.91 34.07 25.00
CA GLY A 88 -6.24 35.28 24.25
C GLY A 88 -6.29 35.01 22.75
N ILE A 89 -7.31 35.56 22.08
CA ILE A 89 -7.60 35.33 20.67
C ILE A 89 -6.45 35.72 19.73
N ASN A 90 -5.56 36.62 20.17
CA ASN A 90 -4.39 37.08 19.43
C ASN A 90 -3.06 36.51 19.94
N ASP A 91 -3.09 35.63 20.95
CA ASP A 91 -1.89 35.03 21.49
C ASP A 91 -1.52 33.79 20.65
N ASN A 92 -1.19 34.02 19.38
CA ASN A 92 -1.03 32.99 18.35
C ASN A 92 0.27 33.11 17.56
N SER A 93 1.32 33.64 18.20
CA SER A 93 2.63 33.90 17.58
C SER A 93 3.48 32.64 17.37
N GLY A 94 3.12 31.54 18.04
CA GLY A 94 3.85 30.26 18.01
C GLY A 94 4.86 30.07 19.13
N ASP A 95 5.00 31.05 20.02
CA ASP A 95 5.86 30.98 21.21
C ASP A 95 5.30 30.04 22.29
N GLN A 96 6.11 29.70 23.30
CA GLN A 96 5.62 28.90 24.43
C GLN A 96 4.56 29.65 25.23
N GLY A 97 3.49 28.94 25.62
CA GLY A 97 2.29 29.54 26.16
C GLY A 97 1.32 29.87 25.03
N ASP A 98 1.83 30.24 23.85
CA ASP A 98 1.23 30.14 22.50
C ASP A 98 -0.04 29.30 22.34
N TRP A 99 -1.07 29.73 21.60
CA TRP A 99 -1.85 28.74 20.85
C TRP A 99 -1.39 28.64 19.39
N ASN A 100 -1.39 27.42 18.85
CA ASN A 100 -1.19 27.14 17.43
C ASN A 100 -2.32 26.27 16.87
N ARG A 101 -2.17 25.88 15.60
CA ARG A 101 -3.14 25.08 14.89
C ARG A 101 -2.87 23.62 15.15
N GLU A 102 -3.82 22.95 15.77
CA GLU A 102 -3.86 21.50 15.88
C GLU A 102 -4.56 20.92 14.65
N HIS A 103 -3.87 19.96 14.01
CA HIS A 103 -4.43 19.10 12.98
C HIS A 103 -4.95 17.86 13.69
N THR A 104 -6.21 17.89 14.12
CA THR A 104 -6.79 16.74 14.83
C THR A 104 -6.67 15.46 13.99
N TYR A 105 -6.87 15.56 12.68
CA TYR A 105 -6.30 14.60 11.73
C TYR A 105 -4.87 15.01 11.38
N ALA A 106 -3.87 14.39 12.02
CA ALA A 106 -2.48 14.76 11.82
C ALA A 106 -2.06 14.58 10.36
N LYS A 107 -1.39 15.59 9.78
CA LYS A 107 -1.05 15.63 8.35
C LYS A 107 -0.28 14.40 7.87
N SER A 108 0.62 13.89 8.70
CA SER A 108 1.48 12.72 8.46
C SER A 108 0.71 11.40 8.42
N LEU A 109 -0.50 11.34 8.99
CA LEU A 109 -1.36 10.16 8.99
C LEU A 109 -2.28 10.11 7.76
N GLY A 110 -2.31 11.18 6.96
CA GLY A 110 -3.04 11.22 5.70
C GLY A 110 -2.28 10.45 4.61
N ASN A 111 -3.01 9.79 3.72
CA ASN A 111 -2.42 9.09 2.57
C ASN A 111 -3.10 9.47 1.25
N PRO A 112 -2.55 10.42 0.46
CA PRO A 112 -1.28 11.13 0.69
C PRO A 112 -1.34 12.13 1.85
N ASN A 113 -0.17 12.60 2.30
CA ASN A 113 -0.05 13.60 3.37
C ASN A 113 -0.98 14.82 3.11
N LEU A 114 -1.63 15.33 4.17
CA LEU A 114 -2.68 16.34 4.01
C LEU A 114 -2.16 17.72 3.56
N GLY A 115 -0.86 18.01 3.72
CA GLY A 115 -0.26 19.28 3.27
C GLY A 115 -0.82 20.52 3.99
N THR A 116 -0.80 21.65 3.30
CA THR A 116 -1.31 22.96 3.80
C THR A 116 -2.43 23.52 2.92
N SER A 117 -3.04 22.68 2.10
CA SER A 117 -4.18 22.99 1.23
C SER A 117 -5.14 21.79 1.22
N GLY A 118 -6.36 21.97 0.71
CA GLY A 118 -7.37 20.92 0.73
C GLY A 118 -7.61 20.42 2.17
N PRO A 119 -7.47 19.11 2.46
CA PRO A 119 -7.74 18.58 3.80
C PRO A 119 -6.82 19.16 4.88
N GLY A 120 -5.59 19.58 4.55
CA GLY A 120 -4.68 20.18 5.52
C GLY A 120 -5.05 21.62 5.93
N ALA A 121 -5.99 22.25 5.21
CA ALA A 121 -6.47 23.60 5.45
C ALA A 121 -7.97 23.66 5.85
N ASP A 122 -8.65 22.51 5.94
CA ASP A 122 -10.07 22.43 6.27
C ASP A 122 -10.29 22.69 7.77
N THR A 123 -10.95 23.81 8.09
CA THR A 123 -11.09 24.26 9.47
C THR A 123 -12.22 23.57 10.24
N HIS A 124 -12.96 22.65 9.61
CA HIS A 124 -13.80 21.71 10.37
C HIS A 124 -12.99 20.83 11.32
N HIS A 125 -11.73 20.48 10.99
CA HIS A 125 -10.85 19.68 11.86
C HIS A 125 -9.67 20.44 12.49
N LEU A 126 -9.35 21.64 11.97
CA LEU A 126 -8.32 22.49 12.57
C LEU A 126 -8.85 23.20 13.80
N ARG A 127 -8.09 23.12 14.89
CA ARG A 127 -8.47 23.68 16.20
C ARG A 127 -7.35 24.51 16.80
N ALA A 128 -7.66 25.46 17.67
CA ALA A 128 -6.66 26.10 18.52
C ALA A 128 -6.19 25.11 19.60
N SER A 129 -4.88 24.98 19.82
CA SER A 129 -4.31 24.20 20.93
C SER A 129 -3.06 24.89 21.47
N ASP A 130 -2.70 24.64 22.73
CA ASP A 130 -1.42 25.14 23.28
C ASP A 130 -0.26 24.58 22.46
N VAL A 131 0.72 25.44 22.13
CA VAL A 131 1.87 25.08 21.29
C VAL A 131 2.64 23.88 21.83
N SER A 132 2.89 23.84 23.14
CA SER A 132 3.65 22.77 23.78
C SER A 132 2.83 21.50 23.87
N TYR A 133 1.55 21.62 24.17
CA TYR A 133 0.65 20.47 24.32
C TYR A 133 0.32 19.81 22.98
N ASN A 134 0.11 20.61 21.94
CA ASN A 134 0.02 20.14 20.57
C ASN A 134 1.30 19.39 20.14
N SER A 135 2.47 19.95 20.44
CA SER A 135 3.76 19.28 20.18
C SER A 135 3.88 17.93 20.89
N GLN A 136 3.35 17.80 22.12
CA GLN A 136 3.32 16.53 22.85
C GLN A 136 2.39 15.50 22.19
N ARG A 137 1.21 15.93 21.73
CA ARG A 137 0.30 15.05 20.96
C ARG A 137 0.97 14.58 19.67
N GLY A 138 1.64 15.48 18.97
CA GLY A 138 2.39 15.18 17.75
C GLY A 138 1.52 14.55 16.66
N SER A 139 1.81 13.30 16.30
CA SER A 139 1.00 12.51 15.35
C SER A 139 0.52 11.20 15.97
N LEU A 140 0.37 11.16 17.30
CA LEU A 140 -0.20 10.01 17.97
C LEU A 140 -1.64 9.82 17.52
N LYS A 141 -2.00 8.56 17.22
CA LYS A 141 -3.38 8.18 16.96
C LYS A 141 -4.22 8.39 18.22
N PHE A 142 -5.49 8.67 18.03
CA PHE A 142 -6.45 8.68 19.12
C PHE A 142 -6.66 7.26 19.64
N ALA A 143 -6.68 7.13 20.97
CA ALA A 143 -6.86 5.87 21.66
C ALA A 143 -7.83 6.06 22.83
N ASP A 144 -8.50 4.99 23.19
CA ASP A 144 -9.47 4.98 24.28
C ASP A 144 -8.86 5.37 25.64
N GLY A 145 -9.67 5.97 26.50
CA GLY A 145 -9.24 6.53 27.78
C GLY A 145 -10.38 7.21 28.54
N SER A 146 -10.06 7.81 29.68
CA SER A 146 -11.03 8.56 30.50
C SER A 146 -10.35 9.69 31.27
N GLY A 147 -11.13 10.69 31.66
CA GLY A 147 -10.68 11.86 32.40
C GLY A 147 -10.11 12.98 31.52
N ASN A 148 -9.01 13.57 31.98
CA ASN A 148 -8.37 14.68 31.27
C ASN A 148 -7.55 14.18 30.07
N SER A 149 -7.32 15.07 29.11
CA SER A 149 -6.53 14.77 27.92
C SER A 149 -5.10 14.36 28.26
N GLY A 150 -4.47 13.53 27.42
CA GLY A 150 -3.08 13.14 27.58
C GLY A 150 -2.68 11.87 26.85
N SER A 151 -1.42 11.48 26.98
CA SER A 151 -0.91 10.22 26.44
C SER A 151 -1.44 9.04 27.25
N VAL A 152 -1.93 8.03 26.53
CA VAL A 152 -2.42 6.76 27.07
C VAL A 152 -1.72 5.60 26.38
N SER A 153 -1.97 4.38 26.85
CA SER A 153 -1.45 3.19 26.18
C SER A 153 -1.96 3.13 24.74
N GLY A 154 -1.04 3.13 23.78
CA GLY A 154 -1.37 3.05 22.35
C GLY A 154 -1.50 4.39 21.64
N GLY A 155 -1.71 5.51 22.34
CA GLY A 155 -1.91 6.79 21.65
C GLY A 155 -2.21 7.98 22.55
N TRP A 156 -3.14 8.80 22.09
CA TRP A 156 -3.56 10.02 22.77
C TRP A 156 -5.06 9.97 23.07
N PHE A 157 -5.42 10.22 24.33
CA PHE A 157 -6.80 10.41 24.73
C PHE A 157 -7.11 11.93 24.73
N PRO A 158 -8.13 12.40 24.00
CA PRO A 158 -8.41 13.83 23.87
C PRO A 158 -9.03 14.46 25.12
N GLY A 159 -9.47 13.65 26.08
CA GLY A 159 -10.21 14.08 27.27
C GLY A 159 -11.72 13.85 27.11
N ASP A 160 -12.41 13.59 28.22
CA ASP A 160 -13.85 13.25 28.23
C ASP A 160 -14.73 14.32 27.59
N GLU A 161 -14.30 15.59 27.65
CA GLU A 161 -15.00 16.72 27.06
C GLU A 161 -14.83 16.86 25.55
N TRP A 162 -13.73 16.34 25.00
CA TRP A 162 -13.33 16.60 23.62
C TRP A 162 -13.44 15.37 22.73
N LYS A 163 -13.80 14.21 23.29
CA LYS A 163 -13.78 12.94 22.56
C LYS A 163 -14.85 12.88 21.47
N GLY A 164 -16.02 13.46 21.72
CA GLY A 164 -17.10 13.60 20.75
C GLY A 164 -16.76 14.59 19.64
N ASP A 165 -16.15 15.73 19.99
CA ASP A 165 -15.59 16.68 19.01
C ASP A 165 -14.64 15.96 18.04
N ILE A 166 -13.66 15.23 18.58
CA ILE A 166 -12.68 14.49 17.77
C ILE A 166 -13.39 13.50 16.86
N ALA A 167 -14.28 12.68 17.40
CA ALA A 167 -15.02 11.68 16.64
C ALA A 167 -15.75 12.30 15.45
N ARG A 168 -16.54 13.36 15.68
CA ARG A 168 -17.32 14.03 14.62
C ARG A 168 -16.44 14.75 13.60
N MET A 169 -15.29 15.30 14.00
CA MET A 169 -14.30 15.83 13.06
C MET A 169 -13.72 14.73 12.18
N MET A 170 -13.40 13.56 12.73
CA MET A 170 -12.86 12.43 11.95
C MET A 170 -13.91 11.86 10.99
N MET A 171 -15.17 11.75 11.43
CA MET A 171 -16.29 11.34 10.56
C MET A 171 -16.48 12.30 9.39
N TYR A 172 -16.46 13.61 9.63
CA TYR A 172 -16.51 14.63 8.58
C TYR A 172 -15.34 14.50 7.60
N MET A 173 -14.12 14.43 8.11
CA MET A 173 -12.92 14.31 7.26
C MET A 173 -13.00 13.07 6.39
N TYR A 174 -13.55 11.97 6.92
CA TYR A 174 -13.70 10.75 6.17
C TYR A 174 -14.74 10.84 5.05
N ILE A 175 -15.94 11.37 5.32
CA ILE A 175 -16.95 11.51 4.24
C ILE A 175 -16.52 12.56 3.19
N ARG A 176 -15.71 13.55 3.58
CA ARG A 176 -15.27 14.63 2.68
C ARG A 176 -14.06 14.25 1.83
N TYR A 177 -13.13 13.47 2.37
CA TYR A 177 -11.82 13.18 1.74
C TYR A 177 -11.54 11.69 1.52
N GLY A 178 -12.47 10.82 1.92
CA GLY A 178 -12.43 9.37 1.67
C GLY A 178 -11.12 8.74 2.15
N ASP A 179 -10.48 7.98 1.26
CA ASP A 179 -9.30 7.18 1.56
C ASP A 179 -8.09 7.97 2.08
N GLN A 180 -8.03 9.27 1.79
CA GLN A 180 -6.95 10.12 2.31
C GLN A 180 -7.06 10.34 3.82
N CYS A 181 -8.28 10.29 4.37
CA CYS A 181 -8.57 10.54 5.77
C CYS A 181 -9.29 9.34 6.42
N LYS A 182 -8.77 8.13 6.24
CA LYS A 182 -9.35 6.92 6.83
C LYS A 182 -9.36 6.99 8.37
N PRO A 183 -10.48 6.64 9.04
CA PRO A 183 -10.55 6.61 10.50
C PRO A 183 -9.50 5.68 11.14
N THR A 184 -9.22 4.52 10.53
CA THR A 184 -8.13 3.60 10.93
C THR A 184 -6.72 4.21 10.84
N GLY A 185 -6.55 5.27 10.05
CA GLY A 185 -5.31 6.02 9.93
C GLY A 185 -5.01 6.89 11.16
N VAL A 186 -6.05 7.33 11.87
CA VAL A 186 -5.95 8.34 12.94
C VAL A 186 -6.47 7.88 14.30
N GLY A 187 -7.25 6.80 14.38
CA GLY A 187 -7.71 6.20 15.63
C GLY A 187 -7.27 4.74 15.79
N ILE A 188 -7.37 4.25 17.03
CA ILE A 188 -7.11 2.86 17.41
C ILE A 188 -8.41 2.24 17.90
N GLY A 189 -9.02 1.45 17.03
CA GLY A 189 -10.28 0.75 17.29
C GLY A 189 -10.46 -0.38 16.27
N ASN A 190 -11.46 -1.23 16.48
CA ASN A 190 -11.83 -2.27 15.52
C ASN A 190 -12.74 -1.68 14.45
N ASN A 191 -12.74 -2.29 13.25
CA ASN A 191 -13.72 -1.91 12.23
C ASN A 191 -15.13 -2.20 12.77
N ALA A 192 -15.96 -1.15 12.85
CA ALA A 192 -17.29 -1.23 13.43
C ALA A 192 -18.28 -2.03 12.56
N ASN A 193 -17.98 -2.22 11.27
CA ASN A 193 -18.78 -3.00 10.32
C ASN A 193 -17.93 -3.67 9.23
N ALA A 194 -18.43 -4.77 8.67
CA ALA A 194 -17.75 -5.60 7.67
C ALA A 194 -17.65 -5.01 6.23
N GLY A 195 -17.77 -3.69 6.05
CA GLY A 195 -17.82 -3.07 4.71
C GLY A 195 -17.30 -1.63 4.59
N ASP A 196 -16.78 -1.02 5.65
CA ASP A 196 -16.24 0.35 5.62
C ASP A 196 -15.07 0.52 6.61
N ALA A 197 -14.30 1.62 6.52
CA ALA A 197 -13.14 1.86 7.37
C ALA A 197 -13.44 2.63 8.68
N MET A 198 -14.71 2.80 9.04
CA MET A 198 -15.08 3.44 10.31
C MET A 198 -14.78 2.51 11.48
N ILE A 199 -14.23 3.07 12.56
CA ILE A 199 -13.85 2.31 13.75
C ILE A 199 -14.85 2.50 14.89
N ASP A 200 -14.98 1.49 15.73
CA ASP A 200 -15.83 1.47 16.93
C ASP A 200 -15.57 2.66 17.86
N LEU A 201 -14.30 2.99 18.09
CA LEU A 201 -13.87 4.09 18.97
C LEU A 201 -14.58 5.41 18.69
N PHE A 202 -14.67 5.82 17.42
CA PHE A 202 -15.30 7.10 17.09
C PHE A 202 -16.83 7.04 17.18
N LEU A 203 -17.43 5.87 16.94
CA LEU A 203 -18.88 5.70 17.14
C LEU A 203 -19.23 5.76 18.63
N GLU A 204 -18.42 5.10 19.46
CA GLU A 204 -18.54 5.15 20.92
C GLU A 204 -18.40 6.58 21.45
N TRP A 205 -17.32 7.27 21.10
CA TRP A 205 -17.12 8.66 21.56
C TRP A 205 -18.18 9.63 21.07
N ASN A 206 -18.75 9.43 19.87
CA ASN A 206 -19.86 10.24 19.37
C ASN A 206 -21.15 10.06 20.21
N VAL A 207 -21.31 8.92 20.89
CA VAL A 207 -22.42 8.64 21.81
C VAL A 207 -22.12 9.17 23.20
N GLU A 208 -20.92 8.88 23.71
CA GLU A 208 -20.52 9.20 25.09
C GLU A 208 -20.37 10.69 25.37
N ASP A 209 -20.01 11.47 24.35
CA ASP A 209 -19.83 12.92 24.44
C ASP A 209 -20.76 13.65 23.45
N PRO A 210 -21.96 14.04 23.92
CA PRO A 210 -22.97 14.73 23.12
C PRO A 210 -22.46 16.00 22.45
N VAL A 211 -23.06 16.36 21.33
CA VAL A 211 -22.73 17.60 20.61
C VAL A 211 -22.86 18.81 21.54
N SER A 212 -21.78 19.57 21.67
CA SER A 212 -21.72 20.77 22.51
C SER A 212 -22.29 22.00 21.80
N ASP A 213 -22.62 23.05 22.57
CA ASP A 213 -22.99 24.36 21.98
C ASP A 213 -21.81 24.99 21.21
N PHE A 214 -20.57 24.69 21.63
CA PHE A 214 -19.37 25.17 20.97
C PHE A 214 -19.21 24.55 19.57
N GLU A 215 -19.45 23.26 19.42
CA GLU A 215 -19.47 22.61 18.11
C GLU A 215 -20.56 23.16 17.20
N ARG A 216 -21.77 23.37 17.74
CA ARG A 216 -22.87 23.99 16.99
C ARG A 216 -22.49 25.39 16.49
N GLN A 217 -21.88 26.21 17.34
CA GLN A 217 -21.38 27.53 16.97
C GLN A 217 -20.38 27.47 15.80
N ARG A 218 -19.40 26.55 15.87
CA ARG A 218 -18.42 26.35 14.78
C ARG A 218 -19.12 25.96 13.48
N ASN A 219 -20.04 25.00 13.56
CA ASN A 219 -20.73 24.49 12.40
C ASN A 219 -21.63 25.55 11.74
N GLU A 220 -22.30 26.38 12.55
CA GLU A 220 -23.08 27.53 12.08
C GLU A 220 -22.21 28.61 11.44
N TYR A 221 -21.02 28.88 11.99
CA TYR A 221 -20.06 29.79 11.35
C TYR A 221 -19.65 29.29 9.96
N HIS A 222 -19.32 28.01 9.81
CA HIS A 222 -18.88 27.45 8.52
C HIS A 222 -19.94 27.49 7.42
N ASP A 223 -21.22 27.48 7.77
CA ASP A 223 -22.35 27.59 6.83
C ASP A 223 -22.73 29.04 6.49
N SER A 224 -22.08 30.02 7.13
CA SER A 224 -22.41 31.42 6.93
C SER A 224 -21.73 32.02 5.68
N ASN A 225 -22.07 33.27 5.36
CA ASN A 225 -21.39 34.05 4.32
C ASN A 225 -20.16 34.82 4.85
N ALA A 226 -19.65 34.47 6.05
CA ALA A 226 -18.48 35.12 6.61
C ALA A 226 -17.23 34.82 5.77
N THR A 227 -16.25 35.75 5.79
CA THR A 227 -15.04 35.67 4.96
C THR A 227 -14.27 34.35 5.08
N TYR A 228 -14.27 33.75 6.28
CA TYR A 228 -13.55 32.50 6.57
C TYR A 228 -14.48 31.29 6.77
N ALA A 229 -15.78 31.44 6.48
CA ALA A 229 -16.71 30.32 6.44
C ALA A 229 -16.45 29.46 5.19
N GLN A 230 -16.66 28.14 5.27
CA GLN A 230 -16.33 27.21 4.18
C GLN A 230 -17.51 26.91 3.23
N GLY A 231 -18.74 27.32 3.63
CA GLY A 231 -19.98 27.10 2.90
C GLY A 231 -20.64 25.74 3.16
N ASN A 232 -20.04 24.89 3.99
CA ASN A 232 -20.53 23.56 4.31
C ASN A 232 -20.57 23.28 5.80
N ARG A 233 -21.36 22.25 6.16
CA ARG A 233 -21.58 21.79 7.53
C ARG A 233 -20.98 20.41 7.74
N ASN A 234 -20.58 20.14 8.97
CA ASN A 234 -20.35 18.80 9.49
C ASN A 234 -21.71 18.18 9.89
N PRO A 235 -22.20 17.16 9.16
CA PRO A 235 -23.51 16.57 9.43
C PRO A 235 -23.60 15.88 10.78
N PHE A 236 -22.49 15.36 11.29
CA PHE A 236 -22.45 14.66 12.57
C PHE A 236 -22.54 15.60 13.77
N ILE A 237 -22.25 16.90 13.57
CA ILE A 237 -22.54 17.94 14.58
C ILE A 237 -24.02 18.34 14.53
N ASP A 238 -24.62 18.47 13.35
CA ASP A 238 -26.05 18.83 13.25
C ASP A 238 -26.96 17.69 13.74
N ASN A 239 -26.58 16.44 13.49
CA ASN A 239 -27.24 15.27 14.06
C ASN A 239 -26.28 14.07 14.20
N ALA A 240 -25.85 13.81 15.43
CA ALA A 240 -24.92 12.73 15.75
C ALA A 240 -25.48 11.34 15.40
N TYR A 241 -26.81 11.17 15.39
CA TYR A 241 -27.47 9.92 15.01
C TYR A 241 -27.23 9.52 13.55
N LEU A 242 -26.83 10.45 12.67
CA LEU A 242 -26.45 10.11 11.30
C LEU A 242 -25.26 9.12 11.27
N ALA A 243 -24.35 9.19 12.22
CA ALA A 243 -23.26 8.21 12.34
C ALA A 243 -23.82 6.80 12.60
N THR A 244 -24.79 6.68 13.50
CA THR A 244 -25.47 5.41 13.78
C THR A 244 -26.22 4.88 12.55
N ARG A 245 -26.87 5.75 11.78
CA ARG A 245 -27.59 5.35 10.56
C ARG A 245 -26.68 4.88 9.42
N ILE A 246 -25.44 5.34 9.38
CA ILE A 246 -24.45 4.96 8.37
C ILE A 246 -23.65 3.73 8.82
N TRP A 247 -23.11 3.76 10.03
CA TRP A 247 -22.12 2.81 10.50
C TRP A 247 -22.57 1.95 11.67
N GLY A 248 -23.83 2.05 12.11
CA GLY A 248 -24.33 1.30 13.27
C GLY A 248 -23.67 1.74 14.58
N GLY A 249 -23.49 0.80 15.51
CA GLY A 249 -23.09 1.08 16.88
C GLY A 249 -24.26 1.40 17.81
N GLU A 250 -23.96 1.94 18.98
CA GLU A 250 -24.97 2.46 19.91
C GLU A 250 -25.66 3.72 19.33
N ASN A 251 -26.87 4.00 19.80
CA ASN A 251 -27.62 5.16 19.33
C ASN A 251 -27.02 6.46 19.88
N ALA A 252 -26.48 7.27 18.97
CA ALA A 252 -26.21 8.66 19.29
C ALA A 252 -27.51 9.48 19.38
N ILE A 253 -27.45 10.67 19.95
CA ILE A 253 -28.63 11.53 20.10
C ILE A 253 -29.14 11.97 18.72
N ASP A 254 -30.42 11.71 18.45
CA ASP A 254 -31.14 12.28 17.31
C ASP A 254 -31.65 13.68 17.65
N SER A 255 -30.84 14.69 17.34
CA SER A 255 -31.17 16.09 17.62
C SER A 255 -32.36 16.61 16.81
N TRP A 256 -32.74 15.93 15.72
CA TRP A 256 -33.88 16.31 14.89
C TRP A 256 -35.18 15.64 15.36
N GLY A 257 -35.09 14.54 16.09
CA GLY A 257 -36.24 13.79 16.60
C GLY A 257 -37.13 13.21 15.51
N ILE A 258 -36.57 12.97 14.32
CA ILE A 258 -37.30 12.44 13.15
C ILE A 258 -36.95 10.99 12.85
N PHE A 259 -35.93 10.43 13.52
CA PHE A 259 -35.42 9.09 13.26
C PHE A 259 -35.64 8.12 14.41
N ILE A 260 -35.46 8.57 15.66
CA ILE A 260 -35.73 7.73 16.84
C ILE A 260 -37.01 8.20 17.53
N THR A 261 -37.86 7.25 17.87
CA THR A 261 -39.00 7.47 18.76
C THR A 261 -38.51 7.52 20.21
N SER A 262 -39.27 8.14 21.13
CA SER A 262 -38.95 8.16 22.57
C SER A 262 -39.19 6.82 23.27
N ASP A 263 -38.95 5.72 22.57
CA ASP A 263 -39.26 4.37 23.04
C ASP A 263 -38.18 3.90 24.02
N ASP A 264 -38.61 3.49 25.22
CA ASP A 264 -37.73 2.97 26.28
C ASP A 264 -37.98 1.48 26.58
N GLN A 265 -38.91 0.84 25.87
CA GLN A 265 -39.25 -0.55 26.07
C GLN A 265 -38.49 -1.43 25.09
N ALA A 266 -37.77 -2.44 25.61
CA ALA A 266 -37.06 -3.39 24.77
C ALA A 266 -37.99 -4.44 24.12
N PRO A 267 -37.63 -4.95 22.92
CA PRO A 267 -38.31 -6.07 22.30
C PRO A 267 -38.32 -7.34 23.16
N THR A 268 -39.28 -8.23 22.88
CA THR A 268 -39.24 -9.59 23.45
C THR A 268 -38.02 -10.37 22.92
N VAL A 269 -37.52 -11.30 23.72
CA VAL A 269 -36.40 -12.18 23.32
C VAL A 269 -36.82 -13.06 22.14
N PRO A 270 -35.97 -13.21 21.09
CA PRO A 270 -36.23 -14.17 20.02
C PRO A 270 -36.36 -15.60 20.55
N THR A 271 -37.37 -16.34 20.10
CA THR A 271 -37.63 -17.73 20.52
C THR A 271 -37.56 -18.71 19.36
N ASN A 272 -37.53 -20.02 19.65
CA ASN A 272 -37.45 -21.09 18.64
C ASN A 272 -36.28 -20.90 17.67
N VAL A 273 -35.11 -20.54 18.20
CA VAL A 273 -33.88 -20.52 17.40
C VAL A 273 -33.62 -21.94 16.90
N ALA A 274 -33.49 -22.09 15.60
CA ALA A 274 -33.31 -23.38 14.93
C ALA A 274 -32.18 -23.28 13.91
N LEU A 275 -31.34 -24.30 13.89
CA LEU A 275 -30.23 -24.45 12.94
C LEU A 275 -30.63 -25.45 11.85
N SER A 276 -30.27 -25.16 10.60
CA SER A 276 -30.61 -25.97 9.44
C SER A 276 -29.55 -25.81 8.34
N ASN A 277 -29.68 -26.57 7.24
CA ASN A 277 -28.80 -26.51 6.06
C ASN A 277 -27.30 -26.46 6.42
N ILE A 278 -26.89 -27.28 7.38
CA ILE A 278 -25.52 -27.31 7.88
C ILE A 278 -24.62 -27.91 6.80
N THR A 279 -23.60 -27.14 6.37
CA THR A 279 -22.58 -27.56 5.40
C THR A 279 -21.22 -27.71 6.09
N THR A 280 -20.15 -27.89 5.32
CA THR A 280 -18.76 -27.87 5.84
C THR A 280 -18.34 -26.49 6.35
N SER A 281 -18.94 -25.40 5.84
CA SER A 281 -18.50 -24.03 6.11
C SER A 281 -19.62 -23.03 6.41
N SER A 282 -20.87 -23.48 6.50
CA SER A 282 -22.02 -22.63 6.80
C SER A 282 -23.12 -23.32 7.59
N ILE A 283 -23.92 -22.51 8.30
CA ILE A 283 -25.12 -22.94 9.03
C ILE A 283 -26.21 -21.88 8.82
N ASP A 284 -27.41 -22.30 8.40
CA ASP A 284 -28.59 -21.43 8.41
C ASP A 284 -29.21 -21.40 9.80
N VAL A 285 -29.47 -20.22 10.32
CA VAL A 285 -30.20 -19.99 11.57
C VAL A 285 -31.50 -19.26 11.30
N SER A 286 -32.57 -19.68 11.97
CA SER A 286 -33.88 -19.03 11.93
C SER A 286 -34.49 -18.94 13.32
N TRP A 287 -35.41 -18.01 13.53
CA TRP A 287 -36.10 -17.81 14.81
C TRP A 287 -37.51 -17.29 14.61
N THR A 288 -38.30 -17.32 15.68
CA THR A 288 -39.60 -16.63 15.73
C THR A 288 -39.39 -15.15 15.96
N ALA A 289 -40.13 -14.31 15.22
CA ALA A 289 -40.07 -12.86 15.34
C ALA A 289 -40.34 -12.40 16.78
N SER A 290 -39.56 -11.43 17.23
CA SER A 290 -39.83 -10.68 18.45
C SER A 290 -40.98 -9.71 18.28
N ALA A 291 -41.61 -9.33 19.38
CA ALA A 291 -42.62 -8.29 19.44
C ALA A 291 -42.09 -7.09 20.22
N ASP A 292 -42.57 -5.91 19.86
CA ASP A 292 -42.23 -4.64 20.47
C ASP A 292 -43.45 -3.70 20.44
N ASN A 293 -43.48 -2.70 21.31
CA ASN A 293 -44.59 -1.74 21.39
C ASN A 293 -44.63 -0.75 20.22
N ILE A 294 -43.50 -0.48 19.57
CA ILE A 294 -43.45 0.31 18.34
C ILE A 294 -43.06 -0.56 17.15
N ALA A 295 -41.84 -1.07 17.13
CA ALA A 295 -41.35 -1.90 16.03
C ALA A 295 -40.00 -2.55 16.35
N VAL A 296 -39.88 -3.85 16.07
CA VAL A 296 -38.58 -4.52 15.95
C VAL A 296 -37.98 -4.18 14.59
N THR A 297 -36.77 -3.63 14.56
CA THR A 297 -36.11 -3.20 13.31
C THR A 297 -35.03 -4.15 12.84
N LYS A 298 -34.32 -4.82 13.77
CA LYS A 298 -33.24 -5.76 13.44
C LYS A 298 -32.99 -6.79 14.54
N TYR A 299 -32.19 -7.78 14.20
CA TYR A 299 -31.68 -8.83 15.07
C TYR A 299 -30.16 -8.89 14.96
N GLU A 300 -29.49 -9.15 16.07
CA GLU A 300 -28.06 -9.43 16.14
C GLU A 300 -27.85 -10.93 16.35
N VAL A 301 -27.07 -11.57 15.45
CA VAL A 301 -26.74 -12.99 15.52
C VAL A 301 -25.32 -13.14 16.03
N TYR A 302 -25.15 -13.93 17.08
CA TYR A 302 -23.86 -14.18 17.73
C TYR A 302 -23.44 -15.64 17.54
N VAL A 303 -22.15 -15.84 17.29
CA VAL A 303 -21.48 -17.15 17.21
C VAL A 303 -20.38 -17.19 18.26
N ASP A 304 -20.45 -18.16 19.17
CA ASP A 304 -19.56 -18.31 20.33
C ASP A 304 -19.41 -17.02 21.15
N GLY A 305 -20.52 -16.30 21.30
CA GLY A 305 -20.60 -15.04 22.05
C GLY A 305 -20.08 -13.80 21.30
N THR A 306 -19.57 -13.95 20.07
CA THR A 306 -19.11 -12.85 19.23
C THR A 306 -20.17 -12.48 18.19
N LEU A 307 -20.43 -11.20 17.99
CA LEU A 307 -21.38 -10.73 16.96
C LEU A 307 -20.90 -11.18 15.57
N ASN A 308 -21.73 -11.95 14.86
CA ASN A 308 -21.44 -12.44 13.52
C ASN A 308 -22.12 -11.58 12.44
N GLY A 309 -23.33 -11.08 12.70
CA GLY A 309 -24.02 -10.18 11.79
C GLY A 309 -25.34 -9.63 12.30
N GLU A 310 -25.89 -8.64 11.58
CA GLU A 310 -27.20 -8.04 11.84
C GLU A 310 -28.16 -8.25 10.65
N VAL A 311 -29.43 -8.52 10.91
CA VAL A 311 -30.47 -8.67 9.87
C VAL A 311 -31.83 -8.14 10.33
N SER A 312 -32.65 -7.67 9.40
CA SER A 312 -34.06 -7.30 9.67
C SER A 312 -35.02 -8.49 9.57
N ASN A 313 -34.62 -9.55 8.85
CA ASN A 313 -35.39 -10.78 8.71
C ASN A 313 -35.20 -11.70 9.93
N THR A 314 -36.04 -12.73 10.04
CA THR A 314 -35.96 -13.74 11.11
C THR A 314 -35.14 -14.98 10.73
N ASN A 315 -34.15 -14.77 9.85
CA ASN A 315 -33.21 -15.79 9.41
C ASN A 315 -31.89 -15.15 9.01
N TYR A 316 -30.84 -15.94 9.08
CA TYR A 316 -29.48 -15.54 8.74
C TYR A 316 -28.64 -16.77 8.37
N THR A 317 -27.74 -16.63 7.41
CA THR A 317 -26.78 -17.69 7.05
C THR A 317 -25.41 -17.32 7.61
N ILE A 318 -24.94 -18.10 8.57
CA ILE A 318 -23.60 -18.00 9.12
C ILE A 318 -22.65 -18.66 8.12
N THR A 319 -21.61 -17.96 7.66
CA THR A 319 -20.63 -18.47 6.68
C THR A 319 -19.20 -18.37 7.22
N GLY A 320 -18.24 -18.96 6.52
CA GLY A 320 -16.82 -18.93 6.91
C GLY A 320 -16.50 -19.77 8.14
N LEU A 321 -17.32 -20.79 8.42
CA LEU A 321 -17.11 -21.71 9.53
C LEU A 321 -16.05 -22.76 9.17
N THR A 322 -15.39 -23.28 10.20
CA THR A 322 -14.43 -24.38 10.06
C THR A 322 -15.17 -25.72 9.99
N PRO A 323 -14.78 -26.65 9.10
CA PRO A 323 -15.36 -27.99 9.05
C PRO A 323 -15.24 -28.75 10.38
N ASN A 324 -16.16 -29.68 10.61
CA ASN A 324 -16.20 -30.56 11.79
C ASN A 324 -16.06 -29.81 13.13
N THR A 325 -16.64 -28.62 13.25
CA THR A 325 -16.51 -27.74 14.41
C THR A 325 -17.90 -27.39 14.97
N THR A 326 -18.05 -27.52 16.29
CA THR A 326 -19.28 -27.15 17.00
C THR A 326 -19.28 -25.67 17.35
N TYR A 327 -20.35 -24.97 16.98
CA TYR A 327 -20.58 -23.55 17.23
C TYR A 327 -21.81 -23.34 18.10
N THR A 328 -21.76 -22.32 18.96
CA THR A 328 -22.87 -21.88 19.81
C THR A 328 -23.52 -20.65 19.19
N VAL A 329 -24.83 -20.69 18.92
CA VAL A 329 -25.57 -19.57 18.30
C VAL A 329 -26.61 -18.98 19.25
N THR A 330 -26.60 -17.66 19.37
CA THR A 330 -27.63 -16.88 20.10
C THR A 330 -28.07 -15.68 19.26
N VAL A 331 -29.31 -15.22 19.47
CA VAL A 331 -29.88 -14.09 18.73
C VAL A 331 -30.57 -13.15 19.71
N LEU A 332 -30.44 -11.84 19.54
CA LEU A 332 -31.25 -10.83 20.24
C LEU A 332 -31.95 -9.92 19.24
N ALA A 333 -33.01 -9.25 19.68
CA ALA A 333 -33.77 -8.29 18.88
C ALA A 333 -33.47 -6.85 19.32
N LYS A 334 -33.55 -5.93 18.35
CA LYS A 334 -33.46 -4.47 18.54
C LYS A 334 -34.68 -3.78 17.93
N ASP A 335 -35.18 -2.77 18.62
CA ASP A 335 -36.25 -1.91 18.12
C ASP A 335 -35.71 -0.70 17.34
N ILE A 336 -36.57 0.26 17.03
CA ILE A 336 -36.22 1.51 16.34
C ILE A 336 -35.45 2.50 17.23
N ALA A 337 -35.56 2.38 18.55
CA ALA A 337 -34.80 3.15 19.55
C ALA A 337 -33.52 2.44 20.01
N SER A 338 -33.17 1.32 19.38
CA SER A 338 -32.07 0.39 19.71
C SER A 338 -32.12 -0.18 21.14
N ASN A 339 -33.28 -0.23 21.78
CA ASN A 339 -33.43 -1.05 22.97
C ASN A 339 -33.22 -2.51 22.59
N LYS A 340 -32.46 -3.24 23.41
CA LYS A 340 -32.04 -4.61 23.14
C LYS A 340 -32.82 -5.59 24.02
N SER A 341 -33.34 -6.66 23.42
CA SER A 341 -33.79 -7.81 24.20
C SER A 341 -32.59 -8.51 24.87
N ALA A 342 -32.84 -9.37 25.85
CA ALA A 342 -31.85 -10.38 26.22
C ALA A 342 -31.56 -11.30 25.01
N GLN A 343 -30.39 -11.95 25.01
CA GLN A 343 -30.09 -13.01 24.03
C GLN A 343 -31.01 -14.22 24.23
N SER A 344 -31.34 -14.89 23.13
CA SER A 344 -32.08 -16.15 23.13
C SER A 344 -31.34 -17.26 23.87
N THR A 345 -32.05 -18.35 24.16
CA THR A 345 -31.40 -19.59 24.62
C THR A 345 -30.43 -20.09 23.55
N ALA A 346 -29.19 -20.37 23.95
CA ALA A 346 -28.15 -20.85 23.06
C ALA A 346 -28.52 -22.20 22.40
N VAL A 347 -28.22 -22.31 21.10
CA VAL A 347 -28.39 -23.54 20.31
C VAL A 347 -27.06 -23.90 19.66
N ASN A 348 -26.67 -25.17 19.77
CA ASN A 348 -25.40 -25.65 19.24
C ASN A 348 -25.61 -26.37 17.90
N GLY A 349 -24.73 -26.09 16.93
CA GLY A 349 -24.67 -26.78 15.64
C GLY A 349 -23.24 -27.20 15.32
N THR A 350 -23.05 -28.32 14.64
CA THR A 350 -21.72 -28.80 14.23
C THR A 350 -21.66 -28.89 12.72
N THR A 351 -20.73 -28.17 12.09
CA THR A 351 -20.48 -28.24 10.64
C THR A 351 -20.12 -29.65 10.21
N LEU A 352 -20.38 -29.97 8.94
CA LEU A 352 -20.00 -31.26 8.37
C LEU A 352 -18.47 -31.38 8.30
N ALA A 353 -17.96 -32.62 8.32
CA ALA A 353 -16.57 -32.87 8.02
C ALA A 353 -16.33 -32.71 6.51
N ASP A 354 -15.25 -32.02 6.17
CA ASP A 354 -14.73 -31.95 4.81
C ASP A 354 -13.92 -33.21 4.51
N LEU A 355 -14.35 -33.95 3.49
CA LEU A 355 -13.76 -35.22 3.04
C LEU A 355 -13.53 -35.24 1.53
N GLU A 356 -13.87 -34.15 0.83
CA GLU A 356 -13.76 -34.07 -0.62
C GLU A 356 -12.42 -33.45 -0.96
N ALA A 357 -11.63 -34.11 -1.80
CA ALA A 357 -10.38 -33.52 -2.26
C ALA A 357 -10.65 -32.46 -3.32
N PRO A 358 -9.80 -31.40 -3.41
CA PRO A 358 -9.89 -30.43 -4.48
C PRO A 358 -9.81 -31.05 -5.88
N SER A 359 -10.34 -30.34 -6.87
CA SER A 359 -10.17 -30.72 -8.27
C SER A 359 -8.69 -30.70 -8.69
N VAL A 360 -8.31 -31.62 -9.58
CA VAL A 360 -6.92 -31.71 -10.07
C VAL A 360 -6.56 -30.43 -10.85
N PRO A 361 -5.38 -29.82 -10.63
CA PRO A 361 -4.94 -28.67 -11.42
C PRO A 361 -4.94 -28.95 -12.93
N THR A 362 -5.50 -28.04 -13.72
CA THR A 362 -5.60 -28.15 -15.19
C THR A 362 -4.86 -27.02 -15.89
N ASN A 363 -4.72 -27.11 -17.22
CA ASN A 363 -3.99 -26.14 -18.05
C ASN A 363 -2.56 -25.85 -17.55
N VAL A 364 -1.86 -26.91 -17.14
CA VAL A 364 -0.46 -26.81 -16.73
C VAL A 364 0.37 -26.41 -17.94
N THR A 365 1.09 -25.29 -17.82
CA THR A 365 1.89 -24.70 -18.91
C THR A 365 3.23 -24.22 -18.40
N ILE A 366 4.24 -24.26 -19.26
CA ILE A 366 5.60 -23.79 -18.98
C ILE A 366 5.83 -22.45 -19.68
N THR A 367 6.44 -21.51 -18.96
CA THR A 367 6.82 -20.19 -19.45
C THR A 367 8.19 -19.80 -18.91
N ASN A 368 8.82 -18.78 -19.49
CA ASN A 368 10.09 -18.23 -19.01
C ASN A 368 11.21 -19.28 -18.90
N GLU A 369 11.29 -20.19 -19.89
CA GLU A 369 12.39 -21.16 -19.96
C GLU A 369 13.71 -20.42 -20.17
N ALA A 370 14.68 -20.73 -19.32
CA ALA A 370 16.02 -20.17 -19.34
C ALA A 370 17.05 -21.26 -19.03
N GLY A 371 18.32 -20.89 -18.99
CA GLY A 371 19.42 -21.85 -18.84
C GLY A 371 19.36 -22.66 -17.53
N THR A 372 18.82 -22.09 -16.45
CA THR A 372 18.79 -22.76 -15.14
C THR A 372 17.44 -22.61 -14.43
N SER A 373 16.40 -22.18 -15.13
CA SER A 373 15.10 -21.89 -14.55
C SER A 373 13.98 -22.00 -15.57
N PHE A 374 12.77 -22.22 -15.08
CA PHE A 374 11.53 -22.00 -15.82
C PHE A 374 10.39 -21.75 -14.82
N LYS A 375 9.25 -21.28 -15.31
CA LYS A 375 8.03 -21.09 -14.52
C LYS A 375 6.94 -22.02 -15.02
N VAL A 376 6.26 -22.69 -14.09
CA VAL A 376 5.04 -23.46 -14.36
C VAL A 376 3.81 -22.68 -13.89
N ASN A 377 2.73 -22.73 -14.65
CA ASN A 377 1.45 -22.07 -14.38
C ASN A 377 0.31 -23.06 -14.59
N TRP A 378 -0.80 -22.90 -13.87
CA TRP A 378 -2.00 -23.73 -14.03
C TRP A 378 -3.28 -22.92 -13.75
N SER A 379 -4.43 -23.52 -14.05
CA SER A 379 -5.74 -22.99 -13.65
C SER A 379 -6.08 -23.36 -12.22
N ALA A 380 -6.74 -22.46 -11.50
CA ALA A 380 -7.13 -22.69 -10.11
C ALA A 380 -8.03 -23.93 -9.98
N SER A 381 -7.74 -24.75 -8.99
CA SER A 381 -8.61 -25.83 -8.54
C SER A 381 -9.82 -25.28 -7.79
N THR A 382 -10.84 -26.11 -7.67
CA THR A 382 -12.10 -25.85 -6.95
C THR A 382 -12.29 -26.91 -5.89
N ASP A 383 -12.96 -26.55 -4.81
CA ASP A 383 -13.22 -27.40 -3.67
C ASP A 383 -14.59 -27.03 -3.06
N ASP A 384 -15.20 -27.93 -2.28
CA ASP A 384 -16.50 -27.66 -1.64
C ASP A 384 -16.38 -26.68 -0.46
N THR A 385 -15.18 -26.56 0.11
CA THR A 385 -14.86 -25.74 1.26
C THR A 385 -13.87 -24.66 0.88
N ALA A 386 -12.62 -25.03 0.57
CA ALA A 386 -11.58 -24.11 0.12
C ALA A 386 -10.30 -24.86 -0.30
N VAL A 387 -9.68 -24.42 -1.40
CA VAL A 387 -8.32 -24.82 -1.77
C VAL A 387 -7.31 -24.06 -0.92
N ALA A 388 -6.48 -24.77 -0.15
CA ALA A 388 -5.46 -24.17 0.71
C ALA A 388 -4.11 -23.96 0.00
N GLY A 389 -3.83 -24.75 -1.05
CA GLY A 389 -2.61 -24.56 -1.86
C GLY A 389 -2.33 -25.70 -2.81
N TYR A 390 -1.13 -25.69 -3.38
CA TYR A 390 -0.67 -26.62 -4.40
C TYR A 390 0.71 -27.16 -4.05
N ASP A 391 0.88 -28.48 -4.15
CA ASP A 391 2.18 -29.13 -4.05
C ASP A 391 2.72 -29.39 -5.46
N VAL A 392 3.96 -28.95 -5.69
CA VAL A 392 4.61 -28.96 -7.00
C VAL A 392 5.76 -29.96 -6.99
N PHE A 393 5.83 -30.78 -8.04
CA PHE A 393 6.79 -31.87 -8.17
C PHE A 393 7.62 -31.70 -9.44
N LEU A 394 8.92 -31.99 -9.32
CA LEU A 394 9.89 -32.02 -10.41
C LEU A 394 10.46 -33.44 -10.53
N ASP A 395 10.31 -34.07 -11.69
CA ASP A 395 10.67 -35.47 -11.95
C ASP A 395 10.09 -36.44 -10.90
N GLY A 396 8.85 -36.19 -10.48
CA GLY A 396 8.14 -36.97 -9.45
C GLY A 396 8.60 -36.71 -8.01
N THR A 397 9.59 -35.84 -7.78
CA THR A 397 10.06 -35.46 -6.45
C THR A 397 9.37 -34.18 -5.99
N TYR A 398 8.86 -34.17 -4.75
CA TYR A 398 8.26 -32.97 -4.16
C TYR A 398 9.29 -31.84 -4.09
N ASN A 399 8.96 -30.69 -4.67
CA ASN A 399 9.85 -29.53 -4.72
C ASN A 399 9.41 -28.42 -3.76
N GLY A 400 8.10 -28.19 -3.63
CA GLY A 400 7.58 -27.15 -2.74
C GLY A 400 6.07 -27.00 -2.80
N THR A 401 5.57 -26.06 -1.99
CA THR A 401 4.15 -25.71 -1.93
C THR A 401 3.96 -24.22 -2.25
N THR A 402 2.81 -23.87 -2.80
CA THR A 402 2.43 -22.48 -3.11
C THR A 402 0.93 -22.29 -2.98
N THR A 403 0.49 -21.10 -2.60
CA THR A 403 -0.93 -20.69 -2.63
C THR A 403 -1.31 -20.08 -3.98
N GLU A 404 -0.32 -19.71 -4.79
CA GLU A 404 -0.50 -19.13 -6.12
C GLU A 404 -0.74 -20.22 -7.16
N THR A 405 -1.32 -19.86 -8.30
CA THR A 405 -1.51 -20.78 -9.45
C THR A 405 -0.27 -20.90 -10.34
N ASN A 406 0.90 -20.68 -9.76
CA ASN A 406 2.18 -20.76 -10.44
C ASN A 406 3.35 -21.04 -9.48
N TYR A 407 4.44 -21.57 -10.03
CA TYR A 407 5.67 -21.87 -9.30
C TYR A 407 6.89 -21.69 -10.19
N SER A 408 7.95 -21.07 -9.66
CA SER A 408 9.22 -20.88 -10.39
C SER A 408 10.26 -21.87 -9.91
N PHE A 409 10.86 -22.60 -10.83
CA PHE A 409 12.02 -23.44 -10.59
C PHE A 409 13.31 -22.71 -10.91
N SER A 410 14.36 -22.95 -10.13
CA SER A 410 15.69 -22.37 -10.31
C SER A 410 16.77 -23.40 -9.94
N ASN A 411 18.04 -23.08 -10.21
CA ASN A 411 19.19 -23.97 -9.99
C ASN A 411 19.10 -25.29 -10.75
N LEU A 412 18.46 -25.26 -11.93
CA LEU A 412 18.35 -26.40 -12.82
C LEU A 412 19.61 -26.53 -13.69
N THR A 413 19.82 -27.71 -14.26
CA THR A 413 20.88 -27.95 -15.24
C THR A 413 20.44 -27.42 -16.60
N ALA A 414 21.34 -26.76 -17.34
CA ALA A 414 21.07 -26.28 -18.70
C ALA A 414 20.84 -27.42 -19.69
N SER A 415 20.13 -27.14 -20.77
CA SER A 415 19.80 -28.11 -21.83
C SER A 415 19.22 -29.43 -21.30
N THR A 416 18.41 -29.37 -20.25
CA THR A 416 17.86 -30.54 -19.56
C THR A 416 16.34 -30.47 -19.54
N THR A 417 15.69 -31.56 -19.94
CA THR A 417 14.24 -31.71 -19.87
C THR A 417 13.83 -32.26 -18.50
N TYR A 418 12.93 -31.55 -17.84
CA TYR A 418 12.31 -31.89 -16.57
C TYR A 418 10.82 -32.17 -16.76
N SER A 419 10.26 -33.06 -15.95
CA SER A 419 8.84 -33.37 -15.92
C SER A 419 8.17 -32.74 -14.70
N VAL A 420 7.14 -31.92 -14.92
CA VAL A 420 6.45 -31.17 -13.86
C VAL A 420 5.04 -31.71 -13.66
N THR A 421 4.67 -31.95 -12.40
CA THR A 421 3.29 -32.25 -11.99
C THR A 421 2.89 -31.41 -10.78
N VAL A 422 1.59 -31.15 -10.65
CA VAL A 422 1.03 -30.35 -9.56
C VAL A 422 -0.22 -31.04 -9.00
N LEU A 423 -0.41 -31.04 -7.69
CA LEU A 423 -1.67 -31.42 -7.06
C LEU A 423 -2.17 -30.27 -6.18
N ALA A 424 -3.48 -30.23 -5.94
CA ALA A 424 -4.11 -29.29 -5.02
C ALA A 424 -4.42 -29.95 -3.68
N LYS A 425 -4.44 -29.16 -2.61
CA LYS A 425 -4.85 -29.58 -1.26
C LYS A 425 -5.75 -28.55 -0.61
N ASP A 426 -6.68 -29.01 0.21
CA ASP A 426 -7.61 -28.16 0.97
C ASP A 426 -7.07 -27.84 2.38
N THR A 427 -7.93 -27.24 3.21
CA THR A 427 -7.62 -26.87 4.60
C THR A 427 -7.60 -28.05 5.58
N THR A 428 -8.15 -29.20 5.20
CA THR A 428 -8.17 -30.44 5.99
C THR A 428 -7.14 -31.48 5.51
N ASP A 429 -6.29 -31.10 4.55
CA ASP A 429 -5.23 -31.89 3.91
C ASP A 429 -5.75 -33.03 3.02
N ASN A 430 -6.99 -32.96 2.51
CA ASN A 430 -7.38 -33.83 1.39
C ASN A 430 -6.65 -33.35 0.12
N LYS A 431 -6.17 -34.29 -0.68
CA LYS A 431 -5.27 -34.05 -1.81
C LYS A 431 -5.88 -34.56 -3.10
N SER A 432 -5.86 -33.74 -4.13
CA SER A 432 -6.20 -34.16 -5.48
C SER A 432 -5.18 -35.19 -5.99
N ALA A 433 -5.52 -35.91 -7.05
CA ALA A 433 -4.49 -36.57 -7.86
C ALA A 433 -3.52 -35.52 -8.44
N GLN A 434 -2.30 -35.93 -8.81
CA GLN A 434 -1.39 -35.09 -9.58
C GLN A 434 -1.94 -34.82 -10.99
N SER A 435 -1.65 -33.63 -11.52
CA SER A 435 -1.94 -33.25 -12.89
C SER A 435 -1.26 -34.19 -13.89
N THR A 436 -1.70 -34.14 -15.15
CA THR A 436 -0.91 -34.69 -16.24
C THR A 436 0.46 -34.02 -16.26
N ALA A 437 1.51 -34.81 -16.45
CA ALA A 437 2.87 -34.30 -16.51
C ALA A 437 3.09 -33.41 -17.73
N VAL A 438 3.77 -32.28 -17.54
CA VAL A 438 4.20 -31.38 -18.61
C VAL A 438 5.72 -31.25 -18.56
N ASN A 439 6.35 -31.33 -19.73
CA ASN A 439 7.79 -31.22 -19.84
C ASN A 439 8.21 -29.75 -19.98
N ALA A 440 9.26 -29.37 -19.28
CA ALA A 440 9.97 -28.11 -19.42
C ALA A 440 11.42 -28.42 -19.81
N THR A 441 11.98 -27.70 -20.78
CA THR A 441 13.39 -27.87 -21.17
C THR A 441 14.12 -26.57 -20.92
N THR A 442 15.08 -26.59 -20.00
CA THR A 442 15.97 -25.46 -19.81
C THR A 442 16.77 -25.21 -21.09
N THR A 443 16.99 -23.94 -21.42
CA THR A 443 17.83 -23.59 -22.57
C THR A 443 19.29 -23.91 -22.27
N ASP A 444 20.18 -23.74 -23.24
CA ASP A 444 21.63 -23.86 -23.03
C ASP A 444 22.22 -22.65 -22.26
N GLY A 445 21.38 -21.66 -21.92
CA GLY A 445 21.80 -20.42 -21.28
C GLY A 445 22.33 -19.35 -22.24
N SER A 446 22.39 -19.64 -23.54
CA SER A 446 22.83 -18.69 -24.57
C SER A 446 21.67 -17.75 -24.94
N ALA A 447 21.88 -16.45 -24.81
CA ALA A 447 21.04 -15.49 -25.53
C ALA A 447 21.54 -15.40 -26.98
N ILE A 448 20.65 -15.16 -27.94
CA ILE A 448 21.01 -14.87 -29.33
C ILE A 448 20.41 -13.52 -29.71
N THR A 449 21.14 -12.72 -30.49
CA THR A 449 20.64 -11.47 -31.06
C THR A 449 20.20 -11.70 -32.50
N ASN A 450 19.29 -10.87 -33.01
CA ASN A 450 18.92 -10.95 -34.43
C ASN A 450 19.87 -10.15 -35.34
N GLU A 451 20.78 -9.37 -34.75
CA GLU A 451 21.66 -8.43 -35.44
C GLU A 451 22.87 -8.06 -34.56
N ILE A 452 23.96 -7.57 -35.18
CA ILE A 452 25.13 -7.01 -34.49
C ILE A 452 24.84 -5.61 -33.94
N PHE A 453 25.56 -5.19 -32.89
CA PHE A 453 25.31 -3.93 -32.19
C PHE A 453 26.60 -3.37 -31.58
N PHE A 454 26.62 -2.09 -31.20
CA PHE A 454 27.73 -1.48 -30.47
C PHE A 454 27.76 -1.97 -29.01
N SER A 455 28.89 -2.52 -28.59
CA SER A 455 29.07 -3.08 -27.25
C SER A 455 29.92 -2.21 -26.33
N GLU A 456 30.84 -1.42 -26.87
CA GLU A 456 31.68 -0.51 -26.08
C GLU A 456 32.06 0.75 -26.89
N TYR A 457 32.02 1.90 -26.22
CA TYR A 457 32.50 3.18 -26.72
C TYR A 457 33.54 3.71 -25.75
N LEU A 458 34.78 3.85 -26.21
CA LEU A 458 35.88 4.38 -25.44
C LEU A 458 36.16 5.80 -25.90
N GLU A 459 35.98 6.77 -25.01
CA GLU A 459 36.49 8.12 -25.18
C GLU A 459 37.36 8.49 -23.99
N GLY A 460 38.61 8.07 -24.06
CA GLY A 460 39.62 8.33 -23.08
C GLY A 460 40.43 9.60 -23.33
N SER A 461 41.55 9.70 -22.62
CA SER A 461 42.48 10.81 -22.71
C SER A 461 43.14 10.89 -24.09
N SER A 462 43.37 12.12 -24.57
CA SER A 462 44.00 12.38 -25.87
C SER A 462 43.33 11.60 -27.02
N ASN A 463 44.07 10.68 -27.66
CA ASN A 463 43.62 9.87 -28.79
C ASN A 463 43.13 8.46 -28.39
N ASN A 464 42.96 8.17 -27.11
CA ASN A 464 42.41 6.89 -26.65
C ASN A 464 40.91 6.82 -27.00
N LYS A 465 40.62 6.51 -28.27
CA LYS A 465 39.27 6.50 -28.82
C LYS A 465 39.03 5.20 -29.57
N ALA A 466 37.97 4.48 -29.22
CA ALA A 466 37.58 3.25 -29.89
C ALA A 466 36.07 3.01 -29.85
N ILE A 467 35.57 2.22 -30.80
CA ILE A 467 34.19 1.72 -30.82
C ILE A 467 34.23 0.22 -31.13
N GLU A 468 33.46 -0.56 -30.39
CA GLU A 468 33.38 -2.01 -30.50
C GLU A 468 32.02 -2.46 -31.03
N ILE A 469 32.03 -3.44 -31.94
CA ILE A 469 30.84 -4.09 -32.47
C ILE A 469 30.81 -5.54 -32.01
N ALA A 470 29.71 -5.98 -31.41
CA ALA A 470 29.53 -7.36 -30.92
C ALA A 470 28.64 -8.20 -31.84
N ASN A 471 28.98 -9.49 -32.00
CA ASN A 471 28.14 -10.47 -32.68
C ASN A 471 27.75 -11.64 -31.78
N PHE A 472 26.44 -11.76 -31.52
CA PHE A 472 25.86 -12.90 -30.80
C PHE A 472 24.67 -13.48 -31.57
N THR A 473 24.74 -13.47 -32.90
CA THR A 473 23.64 -13.93 -33.77
C THR A 473 23.52 -15.45 -33.87
N GLY A 474 24.38 -16.20 -33.18
CA GLY A 474 24.49 -17.65 -33.29
C GLY A 474 25.24 -18.11 -34.55
N GLN A 475 25.76 -17.20 -35.37
CA GLN A 475 26.45 -17.48 -36.64
C GLN A 475 27.57 -16.45 -36.90
N ILE A 476 28.48 -16.74 -37.84
CA ILE A 476 29.48 -15.78 -38.31
C ILE A 476 28.78 -14.69 -39.16
N VAL A 477 29.04 -13.41 -38.87
CA VAL A 477 28.49 -12.26 -39.61
C VAL A 477 29.57 -11.61 -40.46
N SER A 478 29.34 -11.44 -41.77
CA SER A 478 30.20 -10.62 -42.63
C SER A 478 29.87 -9.14 -42.50
N LEU A 479 30.88 -8.30 -42.30
CA LEU A 479 30.73 -6.86 -42.17
C LEU A 479 30.60 -6.11 -43.50
N LYS A 480 30.69 -6.80 -44.65
CA LYS A 480 30.68 -6.18 -45.98
C LYS A 480 29.43 -5.32 -46.29
N GLU A 481 28.29 -5.69 -45.71
CA GLU A 481 27.03 -4.95 -45.84
C GLU A 481 26.89 -3.81 -44.82
N TYR A 482 27.85 -3.69 -43.91
CA TYR A 482 27.81 -2.76 -42.79
C TYR A 482 28.72 -1.55 -43.02
N SER A 483 28.39 -0.46 -42.34
CA SER A 483 29.26 0.72 -42.26
C SER A 483 29.09 1.42 -40.92
N VAL A 484 30.16 2.02 -40.41
CA VAL A 484 30.13 2.91 -39.25
C VAL A 484 30.27 4.33 -39.73
N LYS A 485 29.38 5.22 -39.30
CA LYS A 485 29.40 6.64 -39.68
C LYS A 485 29.46 7.53 -38.45
N LEU A 486 30.32 8.54 -38.54
CA LEU A 486 30.40 9.63 -37.58
C LEU A 486 29.57 10.82 -38.08
N GLY A 487 28.82 11.45 -37.18
CA GLY A 487 28.20 12.75 -37.35
C GLY A 487 28.84 13.74 -36.37
N SER A 488 29.70 14.62 -36.89
CA SER A 488 30.51 15.47 -36.01
C SER A 488 29.71 16.60 -35.37
N ASN A 489 29.95 16.90 -34.09
CA ASN A 489 29.21 17.87 -33.26
C ASN A 489 27.68 17.65 -33.32
N GLY A 490 27.26 16.39 -33.27
CA GLY A 490 25.87 15.98 -33.36
C GLY A 490 25.15 16.36 -34.65
N GLN A 491 25.87 16.60 -35.75
CA GLN A 491 25.26 16.85 -37.07
C GLN A 491 24.92 15.55 -37.80
N ASP A 492 24.28 15.65 -38.98
CA ASP A 492 23.97 14.53 -39.87
C ASP A 492 25.17 13.58 -40.07
N PHE A 493 24.89 12.28 -40.12
CA PHE A 493 25.89 11.24 -40.35
C PHE A 493 26.65 11.44 -41.67
N GLY A 494 27.93 11.07 -41.65
CA GLY A 494 28.77 10.99 -42.85
C GLY A 494 29.90 12.02 -42.89
N THR A 495 30.20 12.70 -41.78
CA THR A 495 31.43 13.49 -41.68
C THR A 495 32.66 12.60 -41.82
N GLN A 496 32.58 11.38 -41.30
CA GLN A 496 33.49 10.28 -41.59
C GLN A 496 32.69 8.99 -41.80
N THR A 497 33.18 8.08 -42.65
CA THR A 497 32.54 6.78 -42.91
C THR A 497 33.60 5.69 -43.02
N LEU A 498 33.36 4.58 -42.33
CA LEU A 498 34.11 3.34 -42.47
C LEU A 498 33.24 2.30 -43.16
N THR A 499 33.76 1.69 -44.22
CA THR A 499 33.18 0.55 -44.92
C THR A 499 34.12 -0.64 -44.82
N PHE A 500 33.57 -1.85 -44.72
CA PHE A 500 34.35 -3.09 -44.61
C PHE A 500 34.47 -3.77 -45.98
N THR A 501 35.58 -4.47 -46.20
CA THR A 501 35.86 -5.15 -47.47
C THR A 501 35.62 -6.65 -47.33
N ASN A 502 36.27 -7.28 -46.35
CA ASN A 502 36.29 -8.75 -46.18
C ASN A 502 36.20 -9.19 -44.71
N GLU A 503 35.98 -8.26 -43.79
CA GLU A 503 35.94 -8.53 -42.35
C GLU A 503 34.66 -9.29 -41.95
N SER A 504 34.78 -10.07 -40.88
CA SER A 504 33.68 -10.85 -40.30
C SER A 504 33.90 -11.03 -38.82
N ILE A 505 32.82 -11.13 -38.05
CA ILE A 505 32.85 -11.37 -36.61
C ILE A 505 32.29 -12.78 -36.35
N ALA A 506 33.01 -13.62 -35.61
CA ALA A 506 32.49 -14.92 -35.19
C ALA A 506 31.34 -14.76 -34.20
N ASP A 507 30.54 -15.80 -33.98
CA ASP A 507 29.53 -15.77 -32.92
C ASP A 507 30.21 -15.75 -31.54
N GLY A 508 29.74 -14.88 -30.66
CA GLY A 508 30.32 -14.63 -29.33
C GLY A 508 31.57 -13.75 -29.33
N ASP A 509 31.91 -13.14 -30.47
CA ASP A 509 33.13 -12.36 -30.69
C ASP A 509 32.81 -10.88 -30.96
N VAL A 510 33.83 -10.03 -30.93
CA VAL A 510 33.72 -8.59 -31.16
C VAL A 510 34.66 -8.10 -32.26
N PHE A 511 34.46 -6.87 -32.72
CA PHE A 511 35.33 -6.18 -33.67
C PHE A 511 35.58 -4.74 -33.23
N VAL A 512 36.83 -4.39 -32.97
CA VAL A 512 37.23 -3.12 -32.37
C VAL A 512 37.83 -2.19 -33.42
N ILE A 513 37.25 -0.99 -33.52
CA ILE A 513 37.72 0.09 -34.38
C ILE A 513 38.36 1.15 -33.51
N GLY A 514 39.67 1.34 -33.65
CA GLY A 514 40.46 2.26 -32.83
C GLY A 514 40.94 3.51 -33.56
N ASN A 515 41.35 4.51 -32.81
CA ASN A 515 42.14 5.61 -33.34
C ASN A 515 43.57 5.13 -33.64
N SER A 516 44.17 5.62 -34.74
CA SER A 516 45.54 5.26 -35.12
C SER A 516 46.61 5.65 -34.09
N GLN A 517 46.28 6.55 -33.17
CA GLN A 517 47.17 7.05 -32.11
C GLN A 517 46.71 6.65 -30.70
N LEU A 518 45.80 5.68 -30.57
CA LEU A 518 45.36 5.15 -29.29
C LEU A 518 46.53 4.42 -28.60
N GLU A 519 46.78 4.74 -27.33
CA GLU A 519 47.88 4.18 -26.54
C GLU A 519 47.39 3.05 -25.62
N VAL A 520 46.18 3.16 -25.07
CA VAL A 520 45.59 2.15 -24.16
C VAL A 520 44.85 1.06 -24.93
N CYS A 521 45.07 -0.21 -24.60
CA CYS A 521 44.42 -1.36 -25.26
C CYS A 521 44.62 -1.42 -26.80
N ALA A 522 45.76 -0.91 -27.29
CA ALA A 522 46.12 -0.98 -28.71
C ALA A 522 46.20 -2.42 -29.26
N SER A 523 46.35 -3.43 -28.40
CA SER A 523 46.34 -4.86 -28.77
C SER A 523 44.96 -5.36 -29.19
N GLU A 524 43.89 -4.72 -28.73
CA GLU A 524 42.52 -5.16 -28.99
C GLU A 524 41.97 -4.57 -30.29
N VAL A 525 42.66 -3.60 -30.90
CA VAL A 525 42.19 -2.90 -32.10
C VAL A 525 42.40 -3.76 -33.36
N ASP A 526 41.31 -4.14 -34.01
CA ASP A 526 41.34 -4.87 -35.28
C ASP A 526 41.67 -3.97 -36.47
N ILE A 527 41.15 -2.73 -36.46
CA ILE A 527 41.41 -1.74 -37.50
C ILE A 527 41.43 -0.31 -36.95
N SER A 528 42.31 0.52 -37.51
CA SER A 528 42.31 1.96 -37.24
C SER A 528 41.43 2.72 -38.24
N SER A 529 40.59 3.64 -37.78
CA SER A 529 39.76 4.47 -38.67
C SER A 529 39.47 5.86 -38.11
N ASN A 530 39.29 6.84 -39.00
CA ASN A 530 38.97 8.22 -38.63
C ASN A 530 37.53 8.41 -38.12
N VAL A 531 36.67 7.37 -38.16
CA VAL A 531 35.37 7.42 -37.47
C VAL A 531 35.52 7.56 -35.96
N THR A 532 36.71 7.30 -35.42
CA THR A 532 37.04 7.46 -34.00
C THR A 532 37.45 8.87 -33.59
N TYR A 533 37.31 9.87 -34.48
CA TYR A 533 37.69 11.27 -34.19
C TYR A 533 36.61 12.03 -33.41
N PHE A 534 35.84 11.31 -32.59
CA PHE A 534 34.80 11.86 -31.72
C PHE A 534 35.36 12.50 -30.45
N ASN A 535 34.59 13.37 -29.81
CA ASN A 535 34.97 14.18 -28.64
C ASN A 535 33.81 14.39 -27.64
N GLY A 536 32.87 13.45 -27.57
CA GLY A 536 31.94 13.33 -26.45
C GLY A 536 30.55 13.87 -26.73
N ASN A 537 30.39 14.65 -27.78
CA ASN A 537 29.09 15.09 -28.28
C ASN A 537 28.84 14.67 -29.75
N ASP A 538 29.74 13.91 -30.37
CA ASP A 538 29.53 13.38 -31.71
C ASP A 538 28.68 12.12 -31.69
N VAL A 539 27.92 11.89 -32.76
CA VAL A 539 27.04 10.73 -32.91
C VAL A 539 27.69 9.67 -33.78
N LEU A 540 27.61 8.40 -33.37
CA LEU A 540 28.08 7.26 -34.13
C LEU A 540 26.91 6.34 -34.46
N GLY A 541 26.80 5.94 -35.72
CA GLY A 541 25.76 5.06 -36.21
C GLY A 541 26.35 3.82 -36.88
N LEU A 542 25.79 2.66 -36.56
CA LEU A 542 26.02 1.40 -37.24
C LEU A 542 24.91 1.20 -38.27
N PHE A 543 25.29 1.01 -39.53
CA PHE A 543 24.35 0.87 -40.64
C PHE A 543 24.51 -0.48 -41.31
N LYS A 544 23.41 -1.04 -41.80
CA LYS A 544 23.37 -2.22 -42.68
C LYS A 544 22.65 -1.87 -43.97
N ASN A 545 23.28 -2.09 -45.11
CA ASN A 545 22.75 -1.72 -46.43
C ASN A 545 22.26 -0.25 -46.50
N GLY A 546 22.93 0.65 -45.76
CA GLY A 546 22.58 2.06 -45.67
C GLY A 546 21.49 2.42 -44.66
N ILE A 547 20.89 1.46 -43.96
CA ILE A 547 19.86 1.68 -42.93
C ILE A 547 20.52 1.70 -41.55
N LEU A 548 20.23 2.71 -40.72
CA LEU A 548 20.70 2.79 -39.34
C LEU A 548 20.08 1.66 -38.51
N ILE A 549 20.92 0.88 -37.85
CA ILE A 549 20.48 -0.24 -37.00
C ILE A 549 20.81 0.00 -35.53
N ASP A 550 21.97 0.60 -35.21
CA ASP A 550 22.37 0.93 -33.84
C ASP A 550 23.02 2.31 -33.77
N ILE A 551 22.92 2.97 -32.63
CA ILE A 551 23.42 4.33 -32.44
C ILE A 551 24.00 4.54 -31.04
N ILE A 552 25.02 5.38 -30.96
CA ILE A 552 25.47 5.98 -29.71
C ILE A 552 25.60 7.50 -29.88
N GLY A 553 24.96 8.25 -28.99
CA GLY A 553 24.76 9.70 -29.12
C GLY A 553 23.46 10.09 -29.82
N GLU A 554 23.01 11.32 -29.60
CA GLU A 554 21.78 11.87 -30.20
C GLU A 554 22.08 12.64 -31.50
N GLU A 555 21.34 12.34 -32.56
CA GLU A 555 21.36 13.16 -33.77
C GLU A 555 20.83 14.58 -33.49
N ASN A 556 21.41 15.57 -34.16
CA ASN A 556 21.06 16.99 -34.06
C ASN A 556 21.13 17.57 -32.63
N SER A 557 21.99 17.00 -31.77
CA SER A 557 22.17 17.39 -30.37
C SER A 557 23.60 17.86 -30.12
N SER A 558 23.78 19.01 -29.45
CA SER A 558 25.10 19.45 -28.98
C SER A 558 25.40 19.00 -27.55
N THR A 559 24.60 18.10 -27.00
CA THR A 559 24.73 17.61 -25.62
C THR A 559 25.87 16.61 -25.52
N THR A 560 26.79 16.84 -24.60
CA THR A 560 27.85 15.89 -24.28
C THR A 560 27.28 14.70 -23.52
N PHE A 561 27.53 13.48 -24.01
CA PHE A 561 27.11 12.22 -23.38
C PHE A 561 28.27 11.25 -23.11
N GLY A 562 29.42 11.44 -23.77
CA GLY A 562 30.53 10.49 -23.76
C GLY A 562 31.90 11.10 -23.50
N GLU A 563 32.01 12.38 -23.13
CA GLU A 563 33.31 13.04 -22.94
C GLU A 563 34.10 12.42 -21.77
N ASN A 564 35.34 11.98 -22.06
CA ASN A 564 36.29 11.42 -21.10
C ASN A 564 35.77 10.19 -20.32
N VAL A 565 34.92 9.36 -20.93
CA VAL A 565 34.39 8.13 -20.30
C VAL A 565 34.45 6.93 -21.24
N THR A 566 34.34 5.74 -20.66
CA THR A 566 34.01 4.53 -21.41
C THR A 566 32.55 4.18 -21.14
N LEU A 567 31.79 3.91 -22.20
CA LEU A 567 30.41 3.44 -22.13
C LEU A 567 30.37 1.97 -22.54
N LYS A 568 29.95 1.10 -21.62
CA LYS A 568 29.82 -0.35 -21.83
C LYS A 568 28.36 -0.73 -21.95
N ARG A 569 27.98 -1.44 -23.01
CA ARG A 569 26.60 -1.90 -23.21
C ARG A 569 26.25 -2.91 -22.11
N LYS A 570 25.05 -2.82 -21.54
CA LYS A 570 24.61 -3.78 -20.53
C LYS A 570 24.39 -5.17 -21.16
N PRO A 571 24.81 -6.28 -20.53
CA PRO A 571 24.59 -7.63 -21.06
C PRO A 571 23.12 -8.00 -21.33
N SER A 572 22.17 -7.33 -20.68
CA SER A 572 20.74 -7.53 -20.91
C SER A 572 20.23 -6.93 -22.22
N ILE A 573 21.03 -6.11 -22.91
CA ILE A 573 20.67 -5.48 -24.19
C ILE A 573 21.08 -6.42 -25.31
N ILE A 574 20.08 -7.14 -25.83
CA ILE A 574 20.27 -8.22 -26.81
C ILE A 574 19.79 -7.85 -28.22
N SER A 575 19.72 -6.55 -28.52
CA SER A 575 19.31 -6.05 -29.84
C SER A 575 19.88 -4.65 -30.07
N PRO A 576 20.23 -4.29 -31.31
CA PRO A 576 20.63 -2.94 -31.64
C PRO A 576 19.46 -1.97 -31.48
N ASN A 577 19.75 -0.70 -31.20
CA ASN A 577 18.76 0.34 -31.02
C ASN A 577 19.10 1.54 -31.91
N PRO A 578 18.27 1.89 -32.92
CA PRO A 578 18.53 3.03 -33.78
C PRO A 578 18.21 4.37 -33.11
N VAL A 579 17.77 4.38 -31.86
CA VAL A 579 17.49 5.59 -31.05
C VAL A 579 18.33 5.52 -29.78
N TYR A 580 19.17 6.52 -29.55
CA TYR A 580 20.08 6.49 -28.40
C TYR A 580 19.33 6.48 -27.08
N ASN A 581 19.67 5.53 -26.22
CA ASN A 581 19.10 5.38 -24.89
C ASN A 581 20.25 5.20 -23.87
N PRO A 582 20.51 6.20 -23.02
CA PRO A 582 21.62 6.12 -22.06
C PRO A 582 21.43 4.99 -21.03
N ASN A 583 20.21 4.52 -20.80
CA ASN A 583 19.94 3.41 -19.87
C ASN A 583 20.47 2.06 -20.36
N GLU A 584 20.89 1.95 -21.61
CA GLU A 584 21.47 0.73 -22.19
C GLU A 584 22.97 0.60 -21.87
N TRP A 585 23.56 1.63 -21.29
CA TRP A 585 25.00 1.74 -21.07
C TRP A 585 25.34 1.84 -19.58
N VAL A 586 26.56 1.42 -19.25
CA VAL A 586 27.22 1.61 -17.96
C VAL A 586 28.44 2.48 -18.22
N GLU A 587 28.51 3.61 -17.54
CA GLU A 587 29.65 4.51 -17.59
C GLU A 587 30.75 4.04 -16.65
N THR A 588 31.98 4.01 -17.13
CA THR A 588 33.18 3.75 -16.32
C THR A 588 34.22 4.85 -16.48
N SER A 589 35.30 4.77 -15.70
CA SER A 589 36.33 5.82 -15.66
C SER A 589 37.03 6.03 -17.00
N THR A 590 37.54 7.24 -17.23
CA THR A 590 38.41 7.57 -18.37
C THR A 590 39.51 6.52 -18.56
N ASP A 591 39.77 6.15 -19.82
CA ASP A 591 40.78 5.14 -20.21
C ASP A 591 40.53 3.72 -19.69
N ASP A 592 39.34 3.40 -19.15
CA ASP A 592 38.96 2.02 -18.82
C ASP A 592 38.66 1.26 -20.12
N CYS A 593 39.58 0.36 -20.48
CA CYS A 593 39.45 -0.54 -21.62
C CYS A 593 39.57 -2.01 -21.20
N LEU A 594 39.25 -2.33 -19.94
CA LEU A 594 39.31 -3.70 -19.42
C LEU A 594 38.39 -4.67 -20.14
N ASP A 595 37.33 -4.14 -20.77
CA ASP A 595 36.32 -4.92 -21.48
C ASP A 595 36.34 -4.74 -23.00
N LEU A 596 37.15 -3.82 -23.51
CA LEU A 596 37.44 -3.75 -24.94
C LEU A 596 38.07 -5.07 -25.42
N GLY A 597 37.59 -5.59 -26.55
CA GLY A 597 37.95 -6.90 -27.08
C GLY A 597 37.08 -8.06 -26.56
N LYS A 598 36.04 -7.81 -25.75
CA LYS A 598 35.12 -8.85 -25.27
C LYS A 598 33.75 -8.30 -24.90
N HIS A 599 32.71 -9.09 -25.13
CA HIS A 599 31.36 -8.77 -24.65
C HIS A 599 30.66 -10.03 -24.13
N THR A 600 29.58 -9.85 -23.36
CA THR A 600 28.70 -10.95 -22.96
C THR A 600 27.26 -10.48 -23.01
N ILE A 601 26.34 -11.39 -23.38
CA ILE A 601 24.90 -11.13 -23.33
C ILE A 601 24.20 -12.13 -22.40
N SER A 602 23.08 -11.71 -21.82
CA SER A 602 22.25 -12.53 -20.95
C SER A 602 20.78 -12.32 -21.31
N THR A 603 20.00 -13.41 -21.36
CA THR A 603 18.54 -13.29 -21.22
C THR A 603 18.24 -12.76 -19.82
N ALA A 604 17.05 -12.23 -19.57
CA ALA A 604 16.59 -11.91 -18.22
C ALA A 604 16.45 -13.20 -17.40
N ASN A 605 17.59 -13.78 -17.02
CA ASN A 605 17.68 -14.82 -16.01
C ASN A 605 17.13 -14.18 -14.73
N VAL A 606 16.22 -14.88 -14.07
CA VAL A 606 15.67 -14.47 -12.76
C VAL A 606 16.76 -14.46 -11.68
N ASN A 607 17.98 -14.86 -12.03
CA ASN A 607 19.16 -14.64 -11.22
C ASN A 607 19.70 -13.25 -11.52
N SER A 608 19.29 -12.26 -10.73
CA SER A 608 20.23 -11.18 -10.47
C SER A 608 21.46 -11.79 -9.82
N SER A 609 22.61 -11.43 -10.36
CA SER A 609 23.93 -11.65 -9.77
C SER A 609 24.08 -11.01 -8.37
N GLU A 610 23.09 -10.24 -7.91
CA GLU A 610 23.14 -9.43 -6.68
C GLU A 610 23.19 -10.27 -5.40
N PHE A 611 22.67 -11.51 -5.39
CA PHE A 611 22.67 -12.37 -4.19
C PHE A 611 23.70 -13.51 -4.18
N GLU A 612 24.41 -13.77 -5.29
CA GLU A 612 25.45 -14.82 -5.34
C GLU A 612 26.62 -14.52 -4.38
N ASN A 613 26.93 -13.23 -4.19
CA ASN A 613 27.99 -12.78 -3.29
C ASN A 613 27.53 -12.57 -1.83
N PHE A 614 26.23 -12.78 -1.54
CA PHE A 614 25.70 -12.59 -0.21
C PHE A 614 26.23 -13.64 0.77
N LYS A 615 26.94 -13.19 1.79
CA LYS A 615 27.42 -14.05 2.90
C LYS A 615 26.78 -13.62 4.20
N MET A 616 26.16 -14.56 4.92
CA MET A 616 25.63 -14.40 6.26
C MET A 616 26.46 -15.25 7.23
N TYR A 617 27.09 -14.63 8.21
CA TYR A 617 28.01 -15.33 9.13
C TYR A 617 28.05 -14.69 10.52
N PRO A 618 28.39 -15.44 11.58
CA PRO A 618 28.55 -16.88 11.59
C PRO A 618 27.18 -17.60 11.53
N ASN A 619 27.17 -18.77 10.90
CA ASN A 619 26.01 -19.67 10.88
C ASN A 619 26.53 -21.12 10.83
N PRO A 620 26.45 -21.90 11.92
CA PRO A 620 25.73 -21.61 13.18
C PRO A 620 26.26 -20.41 13.98
N LEU A 621 25.36 -19.70 14.64
CA LEU A 621 25.61 -18.50 15.43
C LEU A 621 25.65 -18.84 16.93
N ASN A 622 26.81 -18.63 17.57
CA ASN A 622 27.00 -18.79 19.02
C ASN A 622 26.95 -17.46 19.80
N GLY A 623 26.91 -16.31 19.11
CA GLY A 623 26.95 -14.97 19.70
C GLY A 623 25.68 -14.17 19.43
N ASN A 624 25.71 -12.87 19.71
CA ASN A 624 24.56 -11.96 19.56
C ASN A 624 24.60 -11.13 18.27
N LYS A 625 25.60 -11.34 17.40
CA LYS A 625 25.74 -10.57 16.16
C LYS A 625 25.80 -11.47 14.94
N LEU A 626 25.03 -11.09 13.93
CA LEU A 626 25.04 -11.67 12.60
C LEU A 626 25.60 -10.65 11.62
N TYR A 627 26.55 -11.06 10.80
CA TYR A 627 27.25 -10.23 9.83
C TYR A 627 26.86 -10.59 8.41
N PHE A 628 26.86 -9.57 7.56
CA PHE A 628 26.43 -9.66 6.17
C PHE A 628 27.49 -9.07 5.25
N ASN A 629 27.76 -9.77 4.15
CA ASN A 629 28.48 -9.19 3.01
C ASN A 629 27.46 -8.91 1.91
N VAL A 630 27.29 -7.64 1.55
CA VAL A 630 26.32 -7.16 0.55
C VAL A 630 27.04 -6.15 -0.36
N SER A 631 26.71 -6.13 -1.64
CA SER A 631 27.13 -5.11 -2.62
C SER A 631 26.20 -3.90 -2.63
N ASP A 632 24.97 -4.06 -2.13
CA ASP A 632 23.91 -3.06 -2.19
C ASP A 632 23.12 -2.99 -0.87
N ASN A 633 22.28 -1.95 -0.74
CA ASN A 633 21.39 -1.81 0.40
C ASN A 633 20.29 -2.88 0.37
N VAL A 634 20.23 -3.72 1.39
CA VAL A 634 19.24 -4.80 1.49
C VAL A 634 18.45 -4.74 2.80
N ASN A 635 17.24 -5.27 2.76
CA ASN A 635 16.39 -5.52 3.91
C ASN A 635 16.57 -6.97 4.36
N ILE A 636 16.84 -7.17 5.65
CA ILE A 636 16.93 -8.48 6.29
C ILE A 636 15.74 -8.66 7.23
N GLU A 637 14.98 -9.73 7.01
CA GLU A 637 13.83 -10.15 7.79
C GLU A 637 14.10 -11.53 8.39
N ILE A 638 14.04 -11.67 9.72
CA ILE A 638 14.17 -12.94 10.42
C ILE A 638 12.78 -13.44 10.82
N TYR A 639 12.43 -14.63 10.35
CA TYR A 639 11.20 -15.33 10.65
C TYR A 639 11.44 -16.58 11.49
N SER A 640 10.46 -16.92 12.33
CA SER A 640 10.35 -18.27 12.89
C SER A 640 10.12 -19.30 11.78
N VAL A 641 10.35 -20.59 12.06
CA VAL A 641 10.02 -21.69 11.13
C VAL A 641 8.52 -21.78 10.80
N LEU A 642 7.66 -21.10 11.57
CA LEU A 642 6.21 -21.01 11.36
C LEU A 642 5.80 -19.74 10.60
N GLY A 643 6.75 -18.97 10.06
CA GLY A 643 6.46 -17.80 9.22
C GLY A 643 6.16 -16.50 9.97
N LYS A 644 6.17 -16.47 11.31
CA LYS A 644 6.08 -15.23 12.09
C LYS A 644 7.35 -14.39 11.98
N LEU A 645 7.24 -13.13 11.57
CA LEU A 645 8.34 -12.15 11.57
C LEU A 645 8.77 -11.85 13.01
N ILE A 646 10.07 -11.99 13.30
CA ILE A 646 10.66 -11.78 14.61
C ILE A 646 11.45 -10.48 14.64
N GLN A 647 12.19 -10.19 13.58
CA GLN A 647 13.06 -9.02 13.52
C GLN A 647 13.31 -8.56 12.09
N PHE A 648 13.54 -7.26 11.94
CA PHE A 648 13.88 -6.60 10.69
C PHE A 648 15.08 -5.67 10.88
N SER A 649 15.98 -5.60 9.90
CA SER A 649 16.95 -4.51 9.77
C SER A 649 17.30 -4.27 8.32
N LYS A 650 17.54 -3.00 8.00
CA LYS A 650 18.24 -2.62 6.78
C LYS A 650 19.76 -2.78 6.99
N ILE A 651 20.43 -3.38 6.01
CA ILE A 651 21.87 -3.57 5.94
C ILE A 651 22.38 -2.77 4.73
N THR A 652 23.46 -2.03 4.95
CA THR A 652 24.06 -1.13 3.96
C THR A 652 25.57 -1.36 3.93
N GLU A 653 26.28 -0.77 2.97
CA GLU A 653 27.76 -0.82 2.96
C GLU A 653 28.37 -0.28 4.27
N SER A 654 27.71 0.69 4.90
CA SER A 654 28.11 1.31 6.17
C SER A 654 27.61 0.59 7.44
N LYS A 655 26.67 -0.36 7.31
CA LYS A 655 26.09 -1.14 8.43
C LYS A 655 25.96 -2.61 8.02
N LYS A 656 27.01 -3.39 8.31
CA LYS A 656 27.16 -4.80 7.89
C LYS A 656 26.78 -5.84 8.96
N ASP A 657 26.18 -5.42 10.07
CA ASP A 657 25.78 -6.31 11.16
C ASP A 657 24.37 -6.06 11.71
N MET A 658 23.79 -7.10 12.30
CA MET A 658 22.52 -7.10 13.03
C MET A 658 22.73 -7.71 14.41
N ASP A 659 22.24 -7.03 15.44
CA ASP A 659 22.11 -7.60 16.80
C ASP A 659 20.89 -8.51 16.85
N VAL A 660 21.10 -9.76 17.26
CA VAL A 660 20.10 -10.83 17.34
C VAL A 660 20.07 -11.45 18.74
N SER A 661 20.45 -10.68 19.77
CA SER A 661 20.41 -11.09 21.19
C SER A 661 19.02 -11.47 21.69
N ASN A 662 17.97 -11.02 21.01
CA ASN A 662 16.57 -11.35 21.26
C ASN A 662 16.14 -12.72 20.70
N LEU A 663 16.97 -13.37 19.87
CA LEU A 663 16.66 -14.71 19.34
C LEU A 663 17.04 -15.80 20.35
N ALA A 664 16.09 -16.69 20.63
CA ALA A 664 16.34 -17.91 21.41
C ALA A 664 17.16 -18.93 20.59
N THR A 665 17.70 -19.96 21.25
CA THR A 665 18.31 -21.10 20.57
C THR A 665 17.28 -21.78 19.67
N GLY A 666 17.61 -21.98 18.40
CA GLY A 666 16.68 -22.52 17.42
C GLY A 666 17.07 -22.32 15.95
N ILE A 667 16.17 -22.73 15.07
CA ILE A 667 16.29 -22.54 13.62
C ILE A 667 15.38 -21.38 13.21
N TYR A 668 15.89 -20.50 12.34
CA TYR A 668 15.17 -19.35 11.80
C TYR A 668 15.33 -19.29 10.28
N LEU A 669 14.40 -18.60 9.62
CA LEU A 669 14.49 -18.26 8.20
C LEU A 669 14.86 -16.78 8.07
N VAL A 670 15.90 -16.48 7.31
CA VAL A 670 16.37 -15.12 7.06
C VAL A 670 16.08 -14.79 5.61
N LYS A 671 15.12 -13.90 5.37
CA LYS A 671 14.81 -13.38 4.05
C LYS A 671 15.61 -12.09 3.83
N ILE A 672 16.26 -12.01 2.68
CA ILE A 672 17.02 -10.85 2.23
C ILE A 672 16.32 -10.30 1.00
N SER A 673 16.07 -8.99 0.94
CA SER A 673 15.42 -8.36 -0.22
C SER A 673 15.97 -6.97 -0.53
N ASN A 674 15.92 -6.55 -1.79
CA ASN A 674 16.33 -5.19 -2.22
C ASN A 674 15.17 -4.37 -2.80
N GLY A 675 13.93 -4.73 -2.43
CA GLY A 675 12.70 -4.08 -2.91
C GLY A 675 12.13 -4.72 -4.18
N ASN A 676 12.99 -5.24 -5.07
CA ASN A 676 12.56 -5.84 -6.33
C ASN A 676 12.71 -7.37 -6.35
N GLN A 677 13.59 -7.93 -5.52
CA GLN A 677 13.89 -9.36 -5.46
C GLN A 677 14.17 -9.83 -4.03
N PHE A 678 14.12 -11.16 -3.76
CA PHE A 678 14.47 -11.72 -2.47
C PHE A 678 15.09 -13.13 -2.53
N VAL A 679 15.88 -13.48 -1.51
CA VAL A 679 16.38 -14.83 -1.23
C VAL A 679 16.14 -15.19 0.23
N THR A 680 15.94 -16.48 0.53
CA THR A 680 15.81 -16.97 1.92
C THR A 680 16.96 -17.90 2.28
N LYS A 681 17.58 -17.68 3.45
CA LYS A 681 18.67 -18.51 4.00
C LYS A 681 18.27 -19.01 5.39
N LYS A 682 18.71 -20.23 5.76
CA LYS A 682 18.51 -20.77 7.11
C LYS A 682 19.54 -20.17 8.08
N LEU A 683 19.12 -19.76 9.27
CA LEU A 683 19.99 -19.39 10.40
C LEU A 683 19.83 -20.41 11.53
N MET A 684 20.94 -20.90 12.06
CA MET A 684 20.99 -21.74 13.26
C MET A 684 21.57 -20.93 14.41
N LYS A 685 20.77 -20.67 15.44
CA LYS A 685 21.19 -20.01 16.69
C LYS A 685 21.40 -21.08 17.74
N ASN A 686 22.64 -21.22 18.22
CA ASN A 686 23.00 -22.11 19.31
C ASN A 686 22.82 -21.40 20.65
#